data_AF-A0AAW1T804-F1
#
_entry.id   AF-A0AAW1T804-F1
#
_cell.length_a   1.000
_cell.length_b   1.000
_cell.length_c   1.000
_cell.angle_alpha   90.00
_cell.angle_beta   90.00
_cell.angle_gamma   90.00
#
_symmetry.space_group_name_H-M   'P 1'
#
loop_
_entity.id
_entity.type
_entity.pdbx_description
1 polymer ?
#
loop_
_entity_poly.entity_id
_entity_poly.type
_entity_poly.pdbx_seq_one_letter_code
_entity_poly.pdbx_strand_id
1 'polypeptide(L)'
;MCERPVTVQLAWNDWLTDTLGHLKAAQLQRQLRPLGYQDLPVEAVAESQDVPLWLGSSVTPDLLPGNLPLTLFSSNDYLGLSAHPAVRHAAAESALRHGLGPRASPVVGGHTPQHAALQATLARLCGTETAMLFPTGFAANLACLPALGGSKDVIIFSDALNHASIIDGTRLACRAGATVQVYVHADAAHLEQLLQAAPTNKRKIVVTDSVFSMDGDLAPLVELAHLKQRFGFLLVIDEAHATLMMGQKGAGLAEALGVEEHIDLHVGTLSKAVGAQGGFIACSHAIREVLLTKSRSFVYSTAPALPIVAAVQAAIDTAEREPEHRQRLWARIQQFSRLTGLQSPSPVFPIILGSEAAALNFSQQLLQLGFYVPAIRPPTVPKGTSRLRISLSAAHSEGDVAALSRSQGLQPLAQRLLGELVAVAGTWRVPRRGHSFESGLSLAAPTYMIWGANTGVGKTLVAAGLAAAVRRSRGQLLYLKPVQSGYPQDCDSRLPATLADVQQEGAEKADELADIQPGRSYAKTLHAWHTPVGPHLAAQLEGQFVSDEKILQDTRRHLNHFHSSAGPGSIALVETAGGVSSPTPSNTVQCEAWQGLSLPAILVGDGRLGGISATLSAQDSLNLRGHTTAAVVVSEVDGLDNSSALRRHLGTSPLGHQVPVLELPALPQAPTRGSDTPAVDAALQAWLGASAAQFDSLLHLLHDSHAQRVAKLQRSAQAAADTIWWPFTQHQTLGQHDITVIDSRCGEHYSVFRARSVRPAAADAAGMADQQAGSGDLPGRDVKARLDMQYDACASWWTQGVSAHLQPKIVQAMAHAAGRWGHVIFPESTHEPALECTRLLLQGPGKGWASRVFFSDNGSTAIEVALKMAFRKFMADNQYFLSSWQSSVDKGSSPPQLGVLGLTNAYHGDTLGTMDAVAPSPYNGIKQTPWYTARGHRSIASIYDDYIEEQMDVYHRHGAGAKEHRSVGACIIEPVMQGAGGMIIPDPAFQRSMVCVCRKKGIPVIFDEVFSGLWRLGTASAAERLGVRPDIACFAKLLTGGMIPLAVTLATAPVFAAFQNDSKLLALLHGHSYSAHATGCAAAVAAMRIYSDPEQNPNLCHPAYRDRCHQSPACSQPCGRLLELWDLKVVQKLSKQVDVVQHVVAIGTVLAITLRTEPGQQGSYGLESAKIVTRQLKQRGIYARPLGNVVYVMCTPTTSRKQCATLLDDVVSVIIN
;
A
#
# COMPACT_ATOMS: atom_id res chain seq x y z
N MET A 1 -1.79 -63.54 -8.73
CA MET A 1 -1.96 -62.97 -10.09
C MET A 1 -2.45 -61.53 -9.95
N CYS A 2 -2.32 -60.70 -10.98
CA CYS A 2 -2.80 -59.32 -10.96
C CYS A 2 -4.24 -59.22 -11.46
N GLU A 3 -4.98 -58.21 -11.00
CA GLU A 3 -5.79 -57.36 -11.88
C GLU A 3 -6.05 -55.98 -11.22
N ARG A 4 -6.42 -54.97 -12.02
CA ARG A 4 -6.45 -53.56 -11.62
C ARG A 4 -7.88 -52.99 -11.63
N PRO A 5 -8.34 -52.33 -10.56
CA PRO A 5 -9.48 -51.41 -10.62
C PRO A 5 -9.09 -50.07 -11.28
N VAL A 6 -10.06 -49.41 -11.92
CA VAL A 6 -9.86 -48.20 -12.74
C VAL A 6 -9.90 -46.91 -11.90
N THR A 7 -9.03 -45.95 -12.22
CA THR A 7 -9.05 -44.60 -11.63
C THR A 7 -9.99 -43.68 -12.41
N VAL A 8 -10.98 -43.08 -11.73
CA VAL A 8 -11.79 -41.99 -12.28
C VAL A 8 -11.29 -40.67 -11.68
N GLN A 9 -10.99 -39.69 -12.54
CA GLN A 9 -10.61 -38.34 -12.12
C GLN A 9 -11.85 -37.43 -12.09
N LEU A 10 -11.98 -36.60 -11.05
CA LEU A 10 -12.91 -35.47 -11.00
C LEU A 10 -12.09 -34.19 -10.93
N ALA A 11 -12.22 -33.32 -11.93
CA ALA A 11 -11.29 -32.20 -12.11
C ALA A 11 -11.77 -30.92 -11.42
N TRP A 12 -10.91 -30.37 -10.56
CA TRP A 12 -11.09 -29.03 -9.98
C TRP A 12 -11.11 -27.92 -11.04
N ASN A 13 -10.53 -28.14 -12.23
CA ASN A 13 -10.66 -27.21 -13.34
C ASN A 13 -12.10 -27.12 -13.85
N ASP A 14 -12.87 -28.21 -13.78
CA ASP A 14 -14.27 -28.20 -14.23
C ASP A 14 -15.08 -27.42 -13.19
N TRP A 15 -15.05 -27.79 -11.90
CA TRP A 15 -15.74 -27.03 -10.85
C TRP A 15 -15.30 -25.57 -10.74
N LEU A 16 -14.04 -25.23 -11.06
CA LEU A 16 -13.60 -23.84 -11.12
C LEU A 16 -13.99 -23.14 -12.42
N THR A 17 -14.10 -23.84 -13.56
CA THR A 17 -14.64 -23.27 -14.82
C THR A 17 -16.16 -23.14 -14.75
N ASP A 18 -16.84 -23.97 -13.94
CA ASP A 18 -18.25 -23.85 -13.57
C ASP A 18 -18.45 -22.73 -12.55
N THR A 19 -17.65 -22.64 -11.48
CA THR A 19 -17.81 -21.61 -10.44
C THR A 19 -17.35 -20.23 -10.92
N LEU A 20 -16.34 -20.15 -11.80
CA LEU A 20 -16.08 -18.95 -12.58
C LEU A 20 -17.18 -18.76 -13.62
N GLY A 21 -17.59 -19.86 -14.27
CA GLY A 21 -18.80 -19.98 -15.09
C GLY A 21 -20.07 -19.53 -14.38
N HIS A 22 -20.00 -19.22 -13.07
CA HIS A 22 -21.00 -18.59 -12.24
C HIS A 22 -20.87 -17.02 -12.09
N LEU A 23 -20.19 -16.24 -13.00
CA LEU A 23 -20.24 -14.71 -13.18
C LEU A 23 -20.38 -13.73 -14.55
N LYS A 24 -20.90 -13.55 -15.87
CA LYS A 24 -21.64 -13.85 -17.25
C LYS A 24 -23.18 -14.20 -17.69
N ALA A 25 -24.02 -15.21 -17.29
CA ALA A 25 -25.54 -15.30 -17.37
C ALA A 25 -26.52 -15.30 -16.09
N ALA A 26 -26.24 -15.80 -14.84
CA ALA A 26 -26.79 -15.46 -13.47
C ALA A 26 -25.80 -14.90 -12.31
N GLN A 27 -25.27 -13.62 -12.29
CA GLN A 27 -23.93 -13.09 -11.83
C GLN A 27 -23.67 -12.61 -10.41
N LEU A 28 -22.37 -12.29 -10.13
CA LEU A 28 -21.87 -11.11 -9.36
C LEU A 28 -20.48 -10.42 -9.71
N GLN A 29 -19.82 -10.58 -10.88
CA GLN A 29 -18.48 -9.97 -11.14
C GLN A 29 -18.52 -8.43 -11.14
N ARG A 30 -17.62 -7.82 -10.36
CA ARG A 30 -17.42 -6.36 -10.32
C ARG A 30 -16.16 -5.99 -11.12
N GLN A 31 -16.29 -4.98 -11.96
CA GLN A 31 -15.21 -4.22 -12.58
C GLN A 31 -15.24 -2.81 -12.00
N LEU A 32 -14.10 -2.12 -12.08
CA LEU A 32 -13.94 -0.76 -11.56
C LEU A 32 -13.58 0.19 -12.70
N ARG A 33 -14.09 1.41 -12.59
CA ARG A 33 -13.99 2.45 -13.61
C ARG A 33 -13.20 3.62 -13.00
N PRO A 34 -11.97 3.90 -13.43
CA PRO A 34 -11.27 5.10 -13.01
C PRO A 34 -12.01 6.32 -13.58
N LEU A 35 -12.11 7.35 -12.75
CA LEU A 35 -12.67 8.66 -13.08
C LEU A 35 -11.63 9.70 -12.70
N GLY A 36 -11.19 10.49 -13.67
CA GLY A 36 -10.45 11.73 -13.42
C GLY A 36 -11.39 12.86 -12.98
N TYR A 37 -10.79 13.98 -12.59
CA TYR A 37 -11.43 15.29 -12.65
C TYR A 37 -10.89 16.03 -13.90
N GLN A 38 -11.47 17.16 -14.28
CA GLN A 38 -10.87 18.01 -15.31
C GLN A 38 -9.62 18.71 -14.77
N ASP A 39 -8.53 18.68 -15.54
CA ASP A 39 -7.30 19.42 -15.23
C ASP A 39 -7.55 20.93 -15.42
N LEU A 40 -7.76 21.64 -14.31
CA LEU A 40 -7.89 23.09 -14.24
C LEU A 40 -6.62 23.70 -13.60
N PRO A 41 -6.12 24.86 -14.08
CA PRO A 41 -4.93 25.51 -13.51
C PRO A 41 -5.09 25.81 -12.01
N VAL A 42 -4.01 25.67 -11.23
CA VAL A 42 -4.05 25.77 -9.76
C VAL A 42 -4.57 27.14 -9.29
N GLU A 43 -4.27 28.18 -10.05
CA GLU A 43 -4.69 29.57 -9.84
C GLU A 43 -6.20 29.72 -10.09
N ALA A 44 -6.68 29.25 -11.24
CA ALA A 44 -8.10 29.24 -11.59
C ALA A 44 -8.92 28.36 -10.62
N VAL A 45 -8.33 27.27 -10.13
CA VAL A 45 -8.89 26.41 -9.09
C VAL A 45 -8.97 27.16 -7.77
N ALA A 46 -7.93 27.90 -7.36
CA ALA A 46 -7.89 28.62 -6.09
C ALA A 46 -8.87 29.81 -6.03
N GLU A 47 -9.05 30.54 -7.14
CA GLU A 47 -9.88 31.75 -7.20
C GLU A 47 -11.35 31.48 -7.57
N SER A 48 -11.64 30.42 -8.33
CA SER A 48 -13.01 30.15 -8.79
C SER A 48 -13.92 29.57 -7.70
N GLN A 49 -15.13 30.12 -7.62
CA GLN A 49 -16.27 29.55 -6.87
C GLN A 49 -16.97 28.43 -7.68
N ASP A 50 -17.01 28.55 -9.00
CA ASP A 50 -17.67 27.64 -9.93
C ASP A 50 -16.68 26.66 -10.59
N VAL A 51 -15.90 25.94 -9.78
CA VAL A 51 -15.06 24.82 -10.25
C VAL A 51 -15.96 23.61 -10.55
N PRO A 52 -16.13 23.15 -11.81
CA PRO A 52 -17.07 22.07 -12.10
C PRO A 52 -16.51 20.72 -11.65
N LEU A 53 -16.89 20.28 -10.44
CA LEU A 53 -16.55 18.97 -9.86
C LEU A 53 -16.98 17.75 -10.72
N TRP A 54 -17.79 17.97 -11.76
CA TRP A 54 -18.61 16.95 -12.42
C TRP A 54 -18.37 16.82 -13.92
N LEU A 55 -17.12 16.96 -14.39
CA LEU A 55 -16.73 16.65 -15.76
C LEU A 55 -15.59 15.63 -15.77
N GLY A 56 -15.85 14.44 -15.23
CA GLY A 56 -14.85 13.38 -15.16
C GLY A 56 -14.63 12.71 -16.51
N SER A 57 -13.46 12.86 -17.12
CA SER A 57 -13.15 12.25 -18.42
C SER A 57 -13.03 10.72 -18.32
N SER A 58 -13.58 10.00 -19.31
CA SER A 58 -13.30 8.58 -19.47
C SER A 58 -11.86 8.36 -19.93
N VAL A 59 -11.03 7.74 -19.08
CA VAL A 59 -9.59 7.49 -19.36
C VAL A 59 -9.36 6.10 -19.98
N THR A 60 -10.40 5.44 -20.49
CA THR A 60 -10.33 4.09 -21.09
C THR A 60 -11.00 4.08 -22.47
N PRO A 61 -10.23 4.01 -23.57
CA PRO A 61 -10.78 4.16 -24.93
C PRO A 61 -11.66 2.99 -25.40
N ASP A 62 -11.64 1.84 -24.69
CA ASP A 62 -12.28 0.58 -25.13
C ASP A 62 -13.81 0.56 -25.02
N LEU A 63 -14.44 1.61 -24.46
CA LEU A 63 -15.89 1.69 -24.24
C LEU A 63 -16.55 2.96 -24.79
N LEU A 64 -15.80 4.06 -24.88
CA LEU A 64 -16.18 5.30 -25.55
C LEU A 64 -14.92 5.92 -26.17
N PRO A 65 -14.95 6.34 -27.46
CA PRO A 65 -13.78 6.93 -28.10
C PRO A 65 -13.54 8.38 -27.62
N GLY A 66 -12.48 8.56 -26.84
CA GLY A 66 -11.95 9.87 -26.42
C GLY A 66 -12.36 10.33 -25.01
N ASN A 67 -11.77 11.46 -24.58
CA ASN A 67 -12.00 12.08 -23.27
C ASN A 67 -13.40 12.72 -23.15
N LEU A 68 -14.46 11.94 -23.32
CA LEU A 68 -15.84 12.36 -23.06
C LEU A 68 -15.99 12.68 -21.56
N PRO A 69 -16.39 13.91 -21.19
CA PRO A 69 -16.60 14.30 -19.80
C PRO A 69 -17.93 13.73 -19.28
N LEU A 70 -17.94 13.33 -18.01
CA LEU A 70 -19.07 12.65 -17.38
C LEU A 70 -19.61 13.44 -16.17
N THR A 71 -20.91 13.75 -16.18
CA THR A 71 -21.62 14.25 -14.99
C THR A 71 -21.82 13.09 -14.01
N LEU A 72 -21.28 13.22 -12.80
CA LEU A 72 -21.35 12.16 -11.79
C LEU A 72 -22.61 12.30 -10.94
N PHE A 73 -23.47 11.28 -10.99
CA PHE A 73 -24.73 11.20 -10.23
C PHE A 73 -24.65 10.12 -9.15
N SER A 74 -23.47 9.94 -8.55
CA SER A 74 -23.19 8.88 -7.57
C SER A 74 -22.23 9.28 -6.44
N SER A 75 -21.86 10.56 -6.35
CA SER A 75 -21.03 11.04 -5.24
C SER A 75 -21.85 11.18 -3.95
N ASN A 76 -21.17 11.37 -2.83
CA ASN A 76 -21.82 11.74 -1.56
C ASN A 76 -21.40 13.15 -1.09
N ASP A 77 -20.70 13.94 -1.92
CA ASP A 77 -20.59 15.38 -1.70
C ASP A 77 -21.88 16.08 -2.11
N TYR A 78 -22.87 16.01 -1.21
CA TYR A 78 -24.22 16.51 -1.43
C TYR A 78 -24.29 18.04 -1.50
N LEU A 79 -23.28 18.77 -1.02
CA LEU A 79 -23.25 20.24 -1.01
C LEU A 79 -22.19 20.86 -1.95
N GLY A 80 -21.24 20.08 -2.46
CA GLY A 80 -20.12 20.56 -3.27
C GLY A 80 -18.98 21.15 -2.45
N LEU A 81 -18.99 20.99 -1.12
CA LEU A 81 -18.08 21.70 -0.22
C LEU A 81 -16.62 21.21 -0.32
N SER A 82 -16.36 20.03 -0.90
CA SER A 82 -14.99 19.54 -1.12
C SER A 82 -14.16 20.47 -2.02
N ALA A 83 -14.80 21.18 -2.95
CA ALA A 83 -14.17 22.16 -3.83
C ALA A 83 -14.39 23.62 -3.38
N HIS A 84 -14.96 23.89 -2.19
CA HIS A 84 -15.21 25.27 -1.79
C HIS A 84 -13.89 26.03 -1.53
N PRO A 85 -13.71 27.29 -2.01
CA PRO A 85 -12.47 28.04 -1.79
C PRO A 85 -12.06 28.14 -0.30
N ALA A 86 -13.01 28.43 0.60
CA ALA A 86 -12.71 28.56 2.03
C ALA A 86 -12.22 27.24 2.67
N VAL A 87 -12.77 26.10 2.25
CA VAL A 87 -12.40 24.76 2.74
C VAL A 87 -10.98 24.41 2.32
N ARG A 88 -10.66 24.64 1.04
CA ARG A 88 -9.34 24.39 0.46
C ARG A 88 -8.27 25.33 1.03
N HIS A 89 -8.61 26.61 1.22
CA HIS A 89 -7.71 27.59 1.82
C HIS A 89 -7.37 27.24 3.27
N ALA A 90 -8.36 26.89 4.09
CA ALA A 90 -8.13 26.48 5.48
C ALA A 90 -7.27 25.20 5.59
N ALA A 91 -7.48 24.23 4.69
CA ALA A 91 -6.66 23.04 4.59
C ALA A 91 -5.19 23.37 4.26
N ALA A 92 -4.96 24.19 3.24
CA ALA A 92 -3.63 24.61 2.81
C ALA A 92 -2.91 25.47 3.87
N GLU A 93 -3.60 26.44 4.46
CA GLU A 93 -3.05 27.30 5.52
C GLU A 93 -2.64 26.48 6.74
N SER A 94 -3.48 25.54 7.18
CA SER A 94 -3.15 24.64 8.29
C SER A 94 -1.99 23.70 7.95
N ALA A 95 -1.88 23.23 6.71
CA ALA A 95 -0.74 22.43 6.26
C ALA A 95 0.58 23.22 6.29
N LEU A 96 0.55 24.49 5.86
CA LEU A 96 1.70 25.39 5.88
C LEU A 96 2.11 25.77 7.32
N ARG A 97 1.14 26.04 8.20
CA ARG A 97 1.40 26.47 9.59
C ARG A 97 1.75 25.33 10.56
N HIS A 98 1.24 24.12 10.33
CA HIS A 98 1.30 23.04 11.32
C HIS A 98 1.70 21.67 10.74
N GLY A 99 1.99 21.59 9.43
CA GLY A 99 2.19 20.31 8.74
C GLY A 99 0.93 19.44 8.83
N LEU A 100 1.11 18.13 8.95
CA LEU A 100 0.00 17.20 9.13
C LEU A 100 -0.48 17.07 10.58
N GLY A 101 0.21 17.68 11.56
CA GLY A 101 -0.11 17.58 12.99
C GLY A 101 0.59 16.43 13.74
N PRO A 102 0.12 16.10 14.96
CA PRO A 102 0.80 15.16 15.84
C PRO A 102 0.63 13.70 15.40
N ARG A 103 1.71 12.92 15.52
CA ARG A 103 1.84 11.56 14.96
C ARG A 103 1.40 10.46 15.94
N ALA A 104 0.46 10.76 16.82
CA ALA A 104 0.06 9.91 17.94
C ALA A 104 -1.47 9.83 18.08
N SER A 105 -1.97 8.93 18.93
CA SER A 105 -3.39 8.91 19.28
C SER A 105 -3.76 10.04 20.24
N PRO A 106 -5.03 10.50 20.28
CA PRO A 106 -5.43 11.61 21.13
C PRO A 106 -4.97 11.50 22.59
N VAL A 107 -4.98 10.29 23.14
CA VAL A 107 -4.58 9.96 24.52
C VAL A 107 -3.05 10.01 24.75
N VAL A 108 -2.25 9.86 23.69
CA VAL A 108 -0.76 9.80 23.75
C VAL A 108 -0.15 11.05 23.10
N GLY A 109 -0.81 12.20 23.22
CA GLY A 109 -0.33 13.49 22.68
C GLY A 109 -0.77 13.81 21.25
N GLY A 110 -1.75 13.09 20.70
CA GLY A 110 -2.37 13.36 19.40
C GLY A 110 -3.43 14.47 19.42
N HIS A 111 -3.89 14.91 20.60
CA HIS A 111 -4.93 15.93 20.73
C HIS A 111 -4.33 17.34 20.81
N THR A 112 -4.92 18.30 20.10
CA THR A 112 -4.43 19.69 19.99
C THR A 112 -5.57 20.71 20.18
N PRO A 113 -5.27 22.01 20.38
CA PRO A 113 -6.31 23.05 20.45
C PRO A 113 -7.24 23.10 19.24
N GLN A 114 -6.74 22.84 18.02
CA GLN A 114 -7.57 22.77 16.80
C GLN A 114 -8.57 21.60 16.85
N HIS A 115 -8.17 20.45 17.39
CA HIS A 115 -9.08 19.32 17.61
C HIS A 115 -10.16 19.67 18.64
N ALA A 116 -9.77 20.30 19.75
CA ALA A 116 -10.71 20.74 20.79
C ALA A 116 -11.72 21.78 20.24
N ALA A 117 -11.26 22.72 19.42
CA ALA A 117 -12.12 23.70 18.75
C ALA A 117 -13.15 23.03 17.83
N LEU A 118 -12.72 22.13 16.93
CA LEU A 118 -13.65 21.41 16.06
C LEU A 118 -14.62 20.51 16.85
N GLN A 119 -14.17 19.91 17.96
CA GLN A 119 -15.05 19.16 18.87
C GLN A 119 -16.11 20.05 19.53
N ALA A 120 -15.80 21.32 19.84
CA ALA A 120 -16.79 22.28 20.31
C ALA A 120 -17.77 22.70 19.20
N THR A 121 -17.29 22.94 17.97
CA THR A 121 -18.13 23.23 16.80
C THR A 121 -19.13 22.11 16.51
N LEU A 122 -18.68 20.85 16.54
CA LEU A 122 -19.54 19.67 16.32
C LEU A 122 -20.55 19.46 17.46
N ALA A 123 -20.15 19.69 18.71
CA ALA A 123 -21.06 19.64 19.86
C ALA A 123 -22.19 20.68 19.72
N ARG A 124 -21.82 21.93 19.37
CA ARG A 124 -22.75 23.04 19.08
C ARG A 124 -23.71 22.72 17.93
N LEU A 125 -23.21 22.16 16.83
CA LEU A 125 -24.02 21.78 15.67
C LEU A 125 -25.11 20.76 16.04
N CYS A 126 -24.78 19.78 16.91
CA CYS A 126 -25.70 18.73 17.32
C CYS A 126 -26.53 19.06 18.57
N GLY A 127 -26.37 20.25 19.19
CA GLY A 127 -27.06 20.60 20.43
C GLY A 127 -26.61 19.83 21.68
N THR A 128 -25.42 19.23 21.66
CA THR A 128 -24.91 18.32 22.71
C THR A 128 -23.84 18.98 23.60
N GLU A 129 -23.57 18.40 24.77
CA GLU A 129 -22.54 18.89 25.70
C GLU A 129 -21.11 18.81 25.13
N THR A 130 -20.79 17.75 24.38
CA THR A 130 -19.41 17.50 23.92
C THR A 130 -19.36 16.56 22.71
N ALA A 131 -18.32 16.67 21.91
CA ALA A 131 -18.06 15.74 20.81
C ALA A 131 -16.65 15.14 20.85
N MET A 132 -16.47 14.01 20.16
CA MET A 132 -15.21 13.29 19.99
C MET A 132 -14.94 13.06 18.51
N LEU A 133 -13.71 13.33 18.06
CA LEU A 133 -13.27 13.12 16.68
C LEU A 133 -12.71 11.72 16.44
N PHE A 134 -13.00 11.19 15.26
CA PHE A 134 -12.56 9.89 14.76
C PHE A 134 -12.00 10.01 13.33
N PRO A 135 -11.10 9.12 12.88
CA PRO A 135 -10.58 9.15 11.51
C PRO A 135 -11.62 8.89 10.42
N THR A 136 -12.73 8.24 10.78
CA THR A 136 -13.82 7.84 9.86
C THR A 136 -15.15 7.74 10.62
N GLY A 137 -16.28 7.87 9.93
CA GLY A 137 -17.60 7.55 10.50
C GLY A 137 -17.71 6.08 10.95
N PHE A 138 -17.09 5.16 10.19
CA PHE A 138 -16.97 3.75 10.59
C PHE A 138 -16.32 3.63 11.97
N ALA A 139 -15.17 4.30 12.19
CA ALA A 139 -14.44 4.27 13.46
C ALA A 139 -15.24 4.84 14.64
N ALA A 140 -16.22 5.73 14.38
CA ALA A 140 -17.17 6.22 15.37
C ALA A 140 -18.25 5.17 15.70
N ASN A 141 -18.85 4.50 14.71
CA ASN A 141 -19.77 3.37 14.96
C ASN A 141 -19.07 2.17 15.63
N LEU A 142 -17.80 1.92 15.29
CA LEU A 142 -16.91 0.98 16.00
C LEU A 142 -16.63 1.39 17.45
N ALA A 143 -16.64 2.69 17.76
CA ALA A 143 -16.28 3.23 19.07
C ALA A 143 -17.45 3.19 20.05
N CYS A 144 -18.56 3.76 19.62
CA CYS A 144 -19.76 4.02 20.39
C CYS A 144 -20.23 2.75 21.14
N LEU A 145 -20.42 1.70 20.36
CA LEU A 145 -21.28 0.58 20.72
C LEU A 145 -20.60 -0.55 21.53
N PRO A 146 -19.30 -0.88 21.37
CA PRO A 146 -18.64 -1.79 22.30
C PRO A 146 -18.28 -1.12 23.64
N ALA A 147 -18.03 0.20 23.64
CA ALA A 147 -17.67 0.93 24.86
C ALA A 147 -18.85 1.08 25.82
N LEU A 148 -20.03 1.41 25.29
CA LEU A 148 -21.28 1.54 26.05
C LEU A 148 -21.99 0.19 26.24
N GLY A 149 -22.02 -0.63 25.19
CA GLY A 149 -22.78 -1.87 25.13
C GLY A 149 -22.04 -3.13 25.59
N GLY A 150 -20.73 -3.09 25.82
CA GLY A 150 -19.92 -4.27 26.16
C GLY A 150 -20.12 -4.82 27.57
N SER A 151 -21.30 -5.35 27.88
CA SER A 151 -21.63 -6.01 29.15
C SER A 151 -22.83 -6.96 29.01
N LYS A 152 -22.80 -8.08 29.74
CA LYS A 152 -23.92 -9.03 29.89
C LYS A 152 -25.26 -8.43 30.35
N ASP A 153 -25.25 -7.18 30.82
CA ASP A 153 -26.41 -6.47 31.38
C ASP A 153 -27.01 -5.42 30.44
N VAL A 154 -26.62 -5.44 29.15
CA VAL A 154 -27.19 -4.60 28.09
C VAL A 154 -27.91 -5.46 27.03
N ILE A 155 -29.04 -4.97 26.55
CA ILE A 155 -29.69 -5.39 25.29
C ILE A 155 -29.63 -4.20 24.33
N ILE A 156 -29.34 -4.44 23.05
CA ILE A 156 -29.37 -3.41 22.01
C ILE A 156 -30.40 -3.82 20.94
N PHE A 157 -31.03 -2.88 20.27
CA PHE A 157 -32.00 -3.13 19.21
C PHE A 157 -31.54 -2.42 17.95
N SER A 158 -31.56 -3.12 16.83
CA SER A 158 -31.01 -2.66 15.56
C SER A 158 -32.09 -2.69 14.49
N ASP A 159 -32.09 -1.71 13.59
CA ASP A 159 -32.80 -1.83 12.32
C ASP A 159 -32.17 -2.93 11.44
N ALA A 160 -32.95 -3.55 10.56
CA ALA A 160 -32.53 -4.63 9.68
C ALA A 160 -31.72 -4.19 8.45
N LEU A 161 -31.89 -2.96 7.96
CA LEU A 161 -31.11 -2.37 6.86
C LEU A 161 -30.00 -1.43 7.34
N ASN A 162 -29.74 -1.40 8.65
CA ASN A 162 -28.61 -0.68 9.23
C ASN A 162 -27.33 -0.91 8.41
N HIS A 163 -26.67 0.20 8.09
CA HIS A 163 -25.35 0.32 7.46
C HIS A 163 -24.39 -0.68 8.18
N ALA A 164 -23.58 -1.45 7.46
CA ALA A 164 -22.70 -2.55 7.90
C ALA A 164 -21.68 -2.28 9.05
N SER A 165 -21.54 -1.06 9.55
CA SER A 165 -20.84 -0.58 10.77
C SER A 165 -21.80 -0.31 11.90
N ILE A 166 -23.03 0.03 11.54
CA ILE A 166 -24.22 -0.10 12.36
C ILE A 166 -24.69 -1.57 12.33
N ILE A 167 -24.01 -2.47 11.62
CA ILE A 167 -24.02 -3.93 11.84
C ILE A 167 -22.77 -4.35 12.60
N ASP A 168 -21.56 -4.12 12.09
CA ASP A 168 -20.34 -4.57 12.76
C ASP A 168 -20.14 -3.87 14.11
N GLY A 169 -20.58 -2.63 14.33
CA GLY A 169 -20.27 -1.78 15.49
C GLY A 169 -20.70 -2.28 16.87
N THR A 170 -21.93 -2.78 17.06
CA THR A 170 -22.19 -3.48 18.33
C THR A 170 -21.56 -4.87 18.33
N ARG A 171 -21.08 -5.43 17.22
CA ARG A 171 -20.95 -6.88 17.07
C ARG A 171 -19.79 -7.51 17.92
N LEU A 172 -18.93 -6.75 18.65
CA LEU A 172 -18.07 -7.31 19.73
C LEU A 172 -18.80 -7.29 21.06
N ALA A 173 -19.76 -6.41 21.28
CA ALA A 173 -20.33 -6.25 22.60
C ALA A 173 -21.09 -7.50 23.09
N CYS A 174 -21.50 -8.47 22.23
CA CYS A 174 -21.88 -9.82 22.70
C CYS A 174 -20.68 -10.75 22.91
N ARG A 175 -19.62 -10.61 22.10
CA ARG A 175 -18.32 -11.17 22.47
C ARG A 175 -17.78 -10.59 23.80
N ALA A 176 -18.39 -9.50 24.31
CA ALA A 176 -18.24 -8.93 25.64
C ALA A 176 -19.53 -8.99 26.52
N GLY A 177 -20.55 -9.76 26.11
CA GLY A 177 -21.72 -10.14 26.92
C GLY A 177 -23.12 -9.70 26.45
N ALA A 178 -23.34 -8.57 25.80
CA ALA A 178 -24.70 -8.05 25.55
C ALA A 178 -25.51 -8.82 24.48
N THR A 179 -26.84 -8.68 24.44
CA THR A 179 -27.74 -9.31 23.44
C THR A 179 -28.35 -8.29 22.44
N VAL A 180 -28.52 -8.60 21.15
CA VAL A 180 -29.43 -7.83 20.23
C VAL A 180 -30.56 -8.69 19.71
N GLN A 181 -31.67 -8.01 19.44
CA GLN A 181 -32.74 -8.42 18.54
C GLN A 181 -32.85 -7.35 17.43
N VAL A 182 -32.93 -7.75 16.15
CA VAL A 182 -33.22 -6.79 15.06
C VAL A 182 -34.72 -6.59 14.99
N TYR A 183 -35.16 -5.36 14.80
CA TYR A 183 -36.51 -5.09 14.34
C TYR A 183 -36.52 -5.04 12.81
N VAL A 184 -37.68 -5.32 12.23
CA VAL A 184 -37.88 -5.19 10.78
C VAL A 184 -37.63 -3.73 10.40
N HIS A 185 -37.07 -3.50 9.21
CA HIS A 185 -36.65 -2.17 8.78
C HIS A 185 -37.77 -1.12 8.91
N ALA A 186 -37.46 -0.01 9.56
CA ALA A 186 -38.37 1.08 9.92
C ALA A 186 -39.63 0.67 10.74
N ASP A 187 -39.70 -0.57 11.24
CA ASP A 187 -40.86 -1.10 11.97
C ASP A 187 -40.76 -0.81 13.48
N ALA A 188 -41.22 0.38 13.85
CA ALA A 188 -41.35 0.79 15.25
C ALA A 188 -42.31 -0.10 16.05
N ALA A 189 -43.28 -0.77 15.42
CA ALA A 189 -44.23 -1.65 16.12
C ALA A 189 -43.60 -3.01 16.47
N HIS A 190 -42.78 -3.57 15.57
CA HIS A 190 -41.96 -4.75 15.90
C HIS A 190 -40.87 -4.39 16.91
N LEU A 191 -40.23 -3.21 16.82
CA LEU A 191 -39.35 -2.74 17.89
C LEU A 191 -40.09 -2.65 19.23
N GLU A 192 -41.33 -2.14 19.26
CA GLU A 192 -42.12 -2.12 20.50
C GLU A 192 -42.34 -3.53 21.06
N GLN A 193 -42.69 -4.52 20.24
CA GLN A 193 -42.86 -5.92 20.68
C GLN A 193 -41.56 -6.47 21.31
N LEU A 194 -40.41 -6.18 20.70
CA LEU A 194 -39.10 -6.58 21.23
C LEU A 194 -38.75 -5.84 22.54
N LEU A 195 -39.09 -4.55 22.66
CA LEU A 195 -38.92 -3.75 23.88
C LEU A 195 -39.83 -4.22 25.02
N GLN A 196 -41.05 -4.65 24.72
CA GLN A 196 -41.99 -5.26 25.69
C GLN A 196 -41.50 -6.64 26.15
N ALA A 197 -40.92 -7.45 25.25
CA ALA A 197 -40.37 -8.76 25.56
C ALA A 197 -38.99 -8.72 26.25
N ALA A 198 -38.36 -7.54 26.36
CA ALA A 198 -37.02 -7.39 26.92
C ALA A 198 -37.04 -7.32 28.47
N PRO A 199 -36.24 -8.16 29.18
CA PRO A 199 -36.17 -8.16 30.64
C PRO A 199 -35.91 -6.77 31.24
N THR A 200 -36.72 -6.42 32.24
CA THR A 200 -36.66 -5.13 32.95
C THR A 200 -35.35 -4.90 33.71
N ASN A 201 -34.60 -5.98 34.02
CA ASN A 201 -33.28 -5.92 34.66
C ASN A 201 -32.12 -5.65 33.67
N LYS A 202 -32.38 -5.47 32.36
CA LYS A 202 -31.37 -5.15 31.35
C LYS A 202 -31.49 -3.70 30.86
N ARG A 203 -30.34 -3.05 30.70
CA ARG A 203 -30.24 -1.71 30.10
C ARG A 203 -30.50 -1.83 28.60
N LYS A 204 -31.23 -0.90 28.01
CA LYS A 204 -31.61 -0.94 26.60
C LYS A 204 -30.89 0.14 25.79
N ILE A 205 -30.48 -0.17 24.56
CA ILE A 205 -30.02 0.81 23.56
C ILE A 205 -30.76 0.54 22.25
N VAL A 206 -31.30 1.54 21.57
CA VAL A 206 -31.82 1.43 20.19
C VAL A 206 -30.84 2.14 19.26
N VAL A 207 -30.59 1.57 18.09
CA VAL A 207 -29.64 2.16 17.13
C VAL A 207 -30.06 1.98 15.68
N THR A 208 -30.03 3.09 14.93
CA THR A 208 -30.47 3.18 13.52
C THR A 208 -29.58 4.14 12.71
N ASP A 209 -29.45 3.94 11.40
CA ASP A 209 -29.22 5.07 10.49
C ASP A 209 -30.39 6.06 10.61
N SER A 210 -30.14 7.35 10.42
CA SER A 210 -31.21 8.35 10.23
C SER A 210 -31.79 8.31 8.82
N VAL A 211 -30.91 8.20 7.81
CA VAL A 211 -31.21 8.19 6.38
C VAL A 211 -30.45 7.02 5.77
N PHE A 212 -31.16 6.02 5.24
CA PHE A 212 -30.53 4.75 4.87
C PHE A 212 -29.78 4.86 3.55
N SER A 213 -28.52 4.42 3.57
CA SER A 213 -27.55 4.79 2.53
C SER A 213 -27.92 4.31 1.11
N MET A 214 -28.63 3.18 0.96
CA MET A 214 -28.91 2.51 -0.32
C MET A 214 -30.33 2.70 -0.86
N ASP A 215 -31.29 3.03 0.00
CA ASP A 215 -32.72 3.17 -0.31
C ASP A 215 -33.20 4.63 -0.16
N GLY A 216 -32.50 5.46 0.63
CA GLY A 216 -32.72 6.91 0.70
C GLY A 216 -33.94 7.33 1.53
N ASP A 217 -34.62 6.35 2.15
CA ASP A 217 -35.66 6.49 3.15
C ASP A 217 -35.11 6.86 4.54
N LEU A 218 -36.04 7.14 5.47
CA LEU A 218 -35.79 7.73 6.78
C LEU A 218 -36.15 6.75 7.89
N ALA A 219 -35.40 6.77 9.00
CA ALA A 219 -35.84 6.11 10.23
C ALA A 219 -37.03 6.84 10.88
N PRO A 220 -37.93 6.10 11.57
CA PRO A 220 -39.11 6.65 12.23
C PRO A 220 -38.74 7.32 13.57
N LEU A 221 -37.92 8.38 13.54
CA LEU A 221 -37.29 8.94 14.74
C LEU A 221 -38.30 9.51 15.75
N VAL A 222 -39.48 9.95 15.31
CA VAL A 222 -40.56 10.43 16.19
C VAL A 222 -41.16 9.27 16.98
N GLU A 223 -41.38 8.13 16.32
CA GLU A 223 -41.84 6.89 16.93
C GLU A 223 -40.76 6.31 17.86
N LEU A 224 -39.48 6.34 17.46
CA LEU A 224 -38.36 5.95 18.32
C LEU A 224 -38.26 6.85 19.57
N ALA A 225 -38.49 8.15 19.44
CA ALA A 225 -38.59 9.08 20.57
C ALA A 225 -39.74 8.73 21.53
N HIS A 226 -40.95 8.50 21.02
CA HIS A 226 -42.08 8.05 21.83
C HIS A 226 -41.80 6.70 22.53
N LEU A 227 -41.12 5.77 21.86
CA LEU A 227 -40.69 4.50 22.45
C LEU A 227 -39.59 4.71 23.52
N LYS A 228 -38.68 5.66 23.34
CA LYS A 228 -37.64 6.01 24.34
C LYS A 228 -38.29 6.47 25.65
N GLN A 229 -39.24 7.39 25.56
CA GLN A 229 -40.01 7.90 26.71
C GLN A 229 -40.76 6.76 27.44
N ARG A 230 -41.30 5.78 26.70
CA ARG A 230 -42.09 4.66 27.25
C ARG A 230 -41.26 3.50 27.81
N PHE A 231 -40.12 3.17 27.21
CA PHE A 231 -39.36 1.93 27.51
C PHE A 231 -37.97 2.12 28.13
N GLY A 232 -37.47 3.37 28.19
CA GLY A 232 -36.21 3.73 28.85
C GLY A 232 -34.98 3.12 28.18
N PHE A 233 -34.51 3.72 27.09
CA PHE A 233 -33.30 3.32 26.37
C PHE A 233 -32.39 4.49 25.99
N LEU A 234 -31.12 4.18 25.70
CA LEU A 234 -30.25 5.08 24.95
C LEU A 234 -30.59 4.97 23.46
N LEU A 235 -30.78 6.08 22.75
CA LEU A 235 -31.03 6.16 21.32
C LEU A 235 -29.76 6.70 20.65
N VAL A 236 -29.19 5.87 19.77
CA VAL A 236 -28.01 6.19 18.97
C VAL A 236 -28.44 6.30 17.52
N ILE A 237 -28.13 7.41 16.85
CA ILE A 237 -28.43 7.58 15.42
C ILE A 237 -27.15 7.88 14.64
N ASP A 238 -27.03 7.34 13.42
CA ASP A 238 -26.02 7.78 12.46
C ASP A 238 -26.64 8.79 11.49
N GLU A 239 -26.21 10.05 11.63
CA GLU A 239 -26.61 11.19 10.82
C GLU A 239 -25.74 11.33 9.55
N ALA A 240 -24.88 10.35 9.22
CA ALA A 240 -23.94 10.45 8.08
C ALA A 240 -24.58 10.75 6.71
N HIS A 241 -25.88 10.47 6.51
CA HIS A 241 -26.62 10.83 5.28
C HIS A 241 -27.57 12.02 5.45
N ALA A 242 -27.45 12.77 6.55
CA ALA A 242 -28.30 13.89 6.92
C ALA A 242 -27.53 15.12 7.44
N THR A 243 -26.36 14.97 8.07
CA THR A 243 -25.54 16.09 8.58
C THR A 243 -25.22 17.09 7.46
N LEU A 244 -25.38 18.38 7.75
CA LEU A 244 -25.41 19.55 6.86
C LEU A 244 -26.49 19.56 5.77
N MET A 245 -27.29 18.49 5.61
CA MET A 245 -28.29 18.33 4.53
C MET A 245 -29.74 18.51 5.03
N MET A 246 -29.99 18.15 6.29
CA MET A 246 -31.30 18.13 6.94
C MET A 246 -31.28 19.01 8.21
N GLY A 247 -32.45 19.53 8.58
CA GLY A 247 -32.60 20.51 9.67
C GLY A 247 -32.30 21.94 9.24
N GLN A 248 -32.59 22.91 10.12
CA GLN A 248 -32.39 24.34 9.83
C GLN A 248 -30.93 24.77 9.99
N LYS A 249 -30.24 24.31 11.05
CA LYS A 249 -28.80 24.53 11.25
C LYS A 249 -27.99 23.55 10.39
N GLY A 250 -28.43 22.31 10.31
CA GLY A 250 -27.76 21.23 9.58
C GLY A 250 -27.28 20.10 10.47
N ALA A 251 -27.91 19.86 11.63
CA ALA A 251 -27.48 18.79 12.53
C ALA A 251 -27.71 17.40 11.90
N GLY A 252 -28.89 17.21 11.30
CA GLY A 252 -29.33 15.95 10.71
C GLY A 252 -30.85 15.82 10.68
N LEU A 253 -31.33 14.57 10.56
CA LEU A 253 -32.77 14.27 10.53
C LEU A 253 -33.43 14.54 11.88
N ALA A 254 -32.71 14.37 13.00
CA ALA A 254 -33.26 14.65 14.33
C ALA A 254 -33.69 16.13 14.46
N GLU A 255 -32.92 17.06 13.90
CA GLU A 255 -33.31 18.49 13.82
C GLU A 255 -34.44 18.73 12.81
N ALA A 256 -34.47 18.02 11.68
CA ALA A 256 -35.55 18.15 10.72
C ALA A 256 -36.92 17.70 11.28
N LEU A 257 -36.91 16.83 12.30
CA LEU A 257 -38.10 16.30 12.97
C LEU A 257 -38.33 16.90 14.36
N GLY A 258 -37.42 17.73 14.89
CA GLY A 258 -37.53 18.36 16.20
C GLY A 258 -37.44 17.40 17.39
N VAL A 259 -36.58 16.39 17.29
CA VAL A 259 -36.43 15.31 18.29
C VAL A 259 -35.02 15.20 18.88
N GLU A 260 -34.16 16.23 18.72
CA GLU A 260 -32.76 16.19 19.19
C GLU A 260 -32.64 15.88 20.69
N GLU A 261 -33.52 16.42 21.53
CA GLU A 261 -33.53 16.17 22.99
C GLU A 261 -33.84 14.71 23.40
N HIS A 262 -34.18 13.85 22.42
CA HIS A 262 -34.40 12.43 22.63
C HIS A 262 -33.25 11.56 22.10
N ILE A 263 -32.19 12.16 21.55
CA ILE A 263 -31.00 11.48 21.06
C ILE A 263 -29.87 11.57 22.10
N ASP A 264 -29.34 10.44 22.58
CA ASP A 264 -28.23 10.46 23.54
C ASP A 264 -26.85 10.49 22.84
N LEU A 265 -26.80 9.99 21.60
CA LEU A 265 -25.60 9.98 20.75
C LEU A 265 -25.95 10.21 19.28
N HIS A 266 -25.43 11.30 18.71
CA HIS A 266 -25.34 11.47 17.26
C HIS A 266 -23.97 10.96 16.79
N VAL A 267 -23.96 9.98 15.90
CA VAL A 267 -22.77 9.60 15.12
C VAL A 267 -22.84 10.29 13.77
N GLY A 268 -21.70 10.70 13.19
CA GLY A 268 -21.69 11.30 11.87
C GLY A 268 -20.35 11.16 11.14
N THR A 269 -20.34 11.50 9.86
CA THR A 269 -19.11 11.51 9.04
C THR A 269 -18.83 12.86 8.41
N LEU A 270 -17.53 13.16 8.33
CA LEU A 270 -16.99 14.39 7.78
C LEU A 270 -16.60 14.22 6.29
N SER A 271 -17.03 13.11 5.66
CA SER A 271 -16.64 12.67 4.31
C SER A 271 -17.78 12.62 3.27
N LYS A 272 -18.92 13.23 3.61
CA LYS A 272 -20.10 13.31 2.73
C LYS A 272 -20.41 14.79 2.44
N ALA A 273 -21.51 15.35 2.94
CA ALA A 273 -21.86 16.78 2.73
C ALA A 273 -20.79 17.78 3.24
N VAL A 274 -19.94 17.39 4.18
CA VAL A 274 -18.81 18.16 4.72
C VAL A 274 -17.62 18.24 3.74
N GLY A 275 -17.53 17.33 2.75
CA GLY A 275 -16.51 17.38 1.69
C GLY A 275 -15.06 17.03 2.08
N ALA A 276 -14.80 16.50 3.29
CA ALA A 276 -13.46 16.25 3.81
C ALA A 276 -13.24 14.78 4.23
N GLN A 277 -12.55 14.52 5.34
CA GLN A 277 -12.33 13.18 5.90
C GLN A 277 -12.59 13.19 7.42
N GLY A 278 -13.16 12.11 7.96
CA GLY A 278 -13.34 11.95 9.40
C GLY A 278 -14.70 11.36 9.80
N GLY A 279 -14.89 11.26 11.11
CA GLY A 279 -16.18 11.03 11.76
C GLY A 279 -16.20 11.61 13.16
N PHE A 280 -17.37 11.63 13.77
CA PHE A 280 -17.54 12.14 15.13
C PHE A 280 -18.62 11.38 15.90
N ILE A 281 -18.57 11.51 17.22
CA ILE A 281 -19.68 11.21 18.13
C ILE A 281 -19.96 12.49 18.92
N ALA A 282 -21.20 12.97 18.94
CA ALA A 282 -21.68 14.07 19.76
C ALA A 282 -22.65 13.54 20.81
N CYS A 283 -22.41 13.87 22.09
CA CYS A 283 -23.04 13.20 23.26
C CYS A 283 -22.86 14.01 24.55
N SER A 284 -23.25 13.43 25.70
CA SER A 284 -22.94 13.98 27.03
C SER A 284 -21.50 13.71 27.49
N HIS A 285 -21.01 14.48 28.46
CA HIS A 285 -19.73 14.29 29.14
C HIS A 285 -19.61 12.91 29.78
N ALA A 286 -20.68 12.41 30.41
CA ALA A 286 -20.69 11.09 31.04
C ALA A 286 -20.48 9.95 30.01
N ILE A 287 -21.04 10.11 28.81
CA ILE A 287 -20.82 9.18 27.69
C ILE A 287 -19.39 9.30 27.18
N ARG A 288 -18.90 10.53 26.96
CA ARG A 288 -17.52 10.81 26.51
C ARG A 288 -16.46 10.14 27.39
N GLU A 289 -16.55 10.22 28.72
CA GLU A 289 -15.51 9.63 29.58
C GLU A 289 -15.48 8.09 29.51
N VAL A 290 -16.62 7.44 29.28
CA VAL A 290 -16.69 5.99 28.98
C VAL A 290 -16.07 5.69 27.62
N LEU A 291 -16.31 6.53 26.60
CA LEU A 291 -15.72 6.39 25.27
C LEU A 291 -14.20 6.62 25.29
N LEU A 292 -13.70 7.66 25.96
CA LEU A 292 -12.26 7.93 26.14
C LEU A 292 -11.52 6.74 26.76
N THR A 293 -12.15 6.06 27.72
CA THR A 293 -11.55 4.93 28.44
C THR A 293 -11.62 3.61 27.65
N LYS A 294 -12.70 3.37 26.88
CA LYS A 294 -13.00 2.04 26.30
C LYS A 294 -12.98 1.97 24.76
N SER A 295 -13.03 3.11 24.07
CA SER A 295 -13.07 3.13 22.60
C SER A 295 -11.71 2.76 22.01
N ARG A 296 -11.57 1.53 21.53
CA ARG A 296 -10.32 1.07 20.91
C ARG A 296 -9.98 1.86 19.64
N SER A 297 -10.97 2.28 18.86
CA SER A 297 -10.79 3.10 17.66
C SER A 297 -10.52 4.59 17.96
N PHE A 298 -10.64 5.03 19.22
CA PHE A 298 -10.12 6.32 19.68
C PHE A 298 -8.70 6.17 20.27
N VAL A 299 -8.54 5.26 21.24
CA VAL A 299 -7.31 5.13 22.05
C VAL A 299 -6.11 4.65 21.23
N TYR A 300 -6.31 3.72 20.29
CA TYR A 300 -5.25 3.09 19.49
C TYR A 300 -5.17 3.62 18.06
N SER A 301 -5.75 4.78 17.78
CA SER A 301 -5.76 5.43 16.47
C SER A 301 -5.02 6.76 16.50
N THR A 302 -4.19 7.05 15.50
CA THR A 302 -3.72 8.43 15.25
C THR A 302 -4.91 9.39 15.15
N ALA A 303 -4.75 10.60 15.68
CA ALA A 303 -5.74 11.67 15.52
C ALA A 303 -5.85 12.13 14.05
N PRO A 304 -6.96 12.76 13.62
CA PRO A 304 -7.09 13.35 12.29
C PRO A 304 -5.97 14.37 11.99
N ALA A 305 -5.55 14.46 10.73
CA ALA A 305 -4.51 15.40 10.34
C ALA A 305 -5.01 16.86 10.43
N LEU A 306 -4.17 17.78 10.91
CA LEU A 306 -4.57 19.19 11.11
C LEU A 306 -5.13 19.90 9.86
N PRO A 307 -4.63 19.65 8.63
CA PRO A 307 -5.24 20.17 7.41
C PRO A 307 -6.70 19.73 7.23
N ILE A 308 -7.02 18.49 7.61
CA ILE A 308 -8.38 17.96 7.56
C ILE A 308 -9.25 18.57 8.67
N VAL A 309 -8.72 18.74 9.87
CA VAL A 309 -9.41 19.44 10.98
C VAL A 309 -9.79 20.87 10.56
N ALA A 310 -8.88 21.60 9.92
CA ALA A 310 -9.13 22.95 9.41
C ALA A 310 -10.13 22.96 8.23
N ALA A 311 -10.02 22.01 7.29
CA ALA A 311 -10.97 21.84 6.19
C ALA A 311 -12.40 21.63 6.70
N VAL A 312 -12.58 20.74 7.68
CA VAL A 312 -13.88 20.44 8.28
C VAL A 312 -14.45 21.64 9.01
N GLN A 313 -13.65 22.34 9.80
CA GLN A 313 -14.08 23.56 10.50
C GLN A 313 -14.60 24.59 9.48
N ALA A 314 -13.80 24.89 8.45
CA ALA A 314 -14.20 25.80 7.39
C ALA A 314 -15.42 25.33 6.58
N ALA A 315 -15.64 24.01 6.43
CA ALA A 315 -16.81 23.46 5.75
C ALA A 315 -18.10 23.64 6.57
N ILE A 316 -18.05 23.41 7.88
CA ILE A 316 -19.19 23.66 8.79
C ILE A 316 -19.49 25.16 8.84
N ASP A 317 -18.47 26.00 9.04
CA ASP A 317 -18.62 27.46 9.06
C ASP A 317 -19.15 28.00 7.73
N THR A 318 -18.85 27.33 6.61
CA THR A 318 -19.41 27.66 5.27
C THR A 318 -20.87 27.24 5.19
N ALA A 319 -21.22 26.02 5.57
CA ALA A 319 -22.61 25.54 5.54
C ALA A 319 -23.56 26.30 6.47
N GLU A 320 -23.03 26.93 7.53
CA GLU A 320 -23.78 27.82 8.43
C GLU A 320 -23.93 29.24 7.85
N ARG A 321 -22.93 29.75 7.12
CA ARG A 321 -22.96 31.07 6.46
C ARG A 321 -23.71 31.09 5.13
N GLU A 322 -23.74 29.97 4.42
CA GLU A 322 -24.22 29.84 3.02
C GLU A 322 -25.31 28.75 2.93
N PRO A 323 -26.51 28.97 3.53
CA PRO A 323 -27.59 27.99 3.53
C PRO A 323 -28.13 27.68 2.11
N GLU A 324 -27.78 28.48 1.11
CA GLU A 324 -28.16 28.30 -0.29
C GLU A 324 -27.64 26.99 -0.86
N HIS A 325 -26.52 26.43 -0.36
CA HIS A 325 -26.06 25.09 -0.77
C HIS A 325 -27.10 24.03 -0.42
N ARG A 326 -27.67 24.08 0.79
CA ARG A 326 -28.74 23.15 1.22
C ARG A 326 -30.03 23.40 0.44
N GLN A 327 -30.39 24.66 0.19
CA GLN A 327 -31.57 25.01 -0.62
C GLN A 327 -31.44 24.52 -2.06
N ARG A 328 -30.27 24.68 -2.70
CA ARG A 328 -29.97 24.15 -4.03
C ARG A 328 -30.13 22.63 -4.07
N LEU A 329 -29.56 21.91 -3.10
CA LEU A 329 -29.71 20.45 -2.97
C LEU A 329 -31.19 20.02 -2.98
N TRP A 330 -32.02 20.61 -2.11
CA TRP A 330 -33.45 20.31 -2.06
C TRP A 330 -34.21 20.73 -3.33
N ALA A 331 -33.81 21.83 -3.98
CA ALA A 331 -34.37 22.20 -5.28
C ALA A 331 -34.05 21.17 -6.38
N ARG A 332 -32.84 20.56 -6.39
CA ARG A 332 -32.49 19.48 -7.32
C ARG A 332 -33.27 18.19 -7.04
N ILE A 333 -33.52 17.84 -5.77
CA ILE A 333 -34.42 16.72 -5.38
C ILE A 333 -35.81 16.96 -5.96
N GLN A 334 -36.43 18.10 -5.66
CA GLN A 334 -37.76 18.44 -6.16
C GLN A 334 -37.82 18.54 -7.70
N GLN A 335 -36.74 18.97 -8.36
CA GLN A 335 -36.64 18.97 -9.81
C GLN A 335 -36.60 17.54 -10.38
N PHE A 336 -35.73 16.68 -9.86
CA PHE A 336 -35.58 15.30 -10.32
C PHE A 336 -36.86 14.48 -10.10
N SER A 337 -37.52 14.65 -8.94
CA SER A 337 -38.82 14.03 -8.65
C SER A 337 -39.91 14.46 -9.63
N ARG A 338 -40.00 15.76 -9.95
CA ARG A 338 -40.98 16.29 -10.92
C ARG A 338 -40.72 15.83 -12.36
N LEU A 339 -39.46 15.62 -12.74
CA LEU A 339 -39.08 15.22 -14.10
C LEU A 339 -39.10 13.70 -14.34
N THR A 340 -38.95 12.88 -13.29
CA THR A 340 -38.92 11.41 -13.40
C THR A 340 -40.15 10.70 -12.81
N GLY A 341 -40.92 11.37 -11.94
CA GLY A 341 -41.99 10.76 -11.16
C GLY A 341 -41.53 9.98 -9.93
N LEU A 342 -40.23 9.64 -9.85
CA LEU A 342 -39.62 9.00 -8.67
C LEU A 342 -39.71 9.94 -7.45
N GLN A 343 -39.87 9.39 -6.26
CA GLN A 343 -39.82 10.15 -5.01
C GLN A 343 -38.72 9.60 -4.11
N SER A 344 -38.07 10.48 -3.37
CA SER A 344 -37.19 10.13 -2.24
C SER A 344 -37.29 11.24 -1.19
N PRO A 345 -37.29 10.90 0.11
CA PRO A 345 -37.22 11.88 1.19
C PRO A 345 -35.77 12.36 1.45
N SER A 346 -34.79 11.96 0.63
CA SER A 346 -33.39 12.40 0.71
C SER A 346 -32.79 12.61 -0.70
N PRO A 347 -31.53 13.07 -0.82
CA PRO A 347 -30.84 13.16 -2.11
C PRO A 347 -30.53 11.82 -2.80
N VAL A 348 -30.88 10.69 -2.19
CA VAL A 348 -30.58 9.34 -2.67
C VAL A 348 -31.83 8.74 -3.29
N PHE A 349 -31.80 8.49 -4.61
CA PHE A 349 -32.90 7.87 -5.35
C PHE A 349 -32.51 6.45 -5.78
N PRO A 350 -33.12 5.40 -5.19
CA PRO A 350 -32.97 4.04 -5.68
C PRO A 350 -33.85 3.84 -6.92
N ILE A 351 -33.26 3.32 -7.99
CA ILE A 351 -34.04 2.70 -9.08
C ILE A 351 -33.81 1.21 -8.95
N ILE A 352 -34.74 0.50 -8.31
CA ILE A 352 -34.61 -0.95 -8.08
C ILE A 352 -34.65 -1.65 -9.43
N LEU A 353 -33.49 -2.16 -9.85
CA LEU A 353 -33.21 -2.84 -11.10
C LEU A 353 -33.38 -4.37 -11.03
N GLY A 354 -33.47 -4.92 -9.81
CA GLY A 354 -33.66 -6.32 -9.44
C GLY A 354 -32.59 -7.26 -10.01
N SER A 355 -32.65 -7.47 -11.33
CA SER A 355 -31.58 -8.06 -12.12
C SER A 355 -30.25 -7.32 -11.99
N GLU A 356 -29.20 -8.10 -11.80
CA GLU A 356 -27.83 -7.67 -12.00
C GLU A 356 -27.55 -7.32 -13.49
N ALA A 357 -28.30 -7.92 -14.43
CA ALA A 357 -28.25 -7.65 -15.89
C ALA A 357 -28.66 -6.22 -16.26
N ALA A 358 -29.91 -5.85 -15.97
CA ALA A 358 -30.37 -4.50 -16.25
C ALA A 358 -29.54 -3.48 -15.47
N ALA A 359 -28.96 -3.86 -14.32
CA ALA A 359 -28.02 -3.02 -13.60
C ALA A 359 -26.74 -2.71 -14.37
N LEU A 360 -26.02 -3.70 -14.90
CA LEU A 360 -24.86 -3.39 -15.75
C LEU A 360 -25.27 -2.68 -17.05
N ASN A 361 -26.31 -3.17 -17.72
CA ASN A 361 -26.74 -2.62 -19.02
C ASN A 361 -27.18 -1.16 -18.91
N PHE A 362 -27.96 -0.79 -17.90
CA PHE A 362 -28.46 0.58 -17.75
C PHE A 362 -27.37 1.53 -17.22
N SER A 363 -26.50 1.05 -16.32
CA SER A 363 -25.29 1.77 -15.91
C SER A 363 -24.29 1.98 -17.07
N GLN A 364 -24.40 1.21 -18.15
CA GLN A 364 -23.64 1.39 -19.39
C GLN A 364 -24.35 2.31 -20.40
N GLN A 365 -25.68 2.22 -20.53
CA GLN A 365 -26.48 3.15 -21.35
C GLN A 365 -26.36 4.60 -20.84
N LEU A 366 -26.47 4.82 -19.52
CA LEU A 366 -26.27 6.14 -18.92
C LEU A 366 -24.84 6.66 -19.13
N LEU A 367 -23.82 5.79 -19.04
CA LEU A 367 -22.43 6.15 -19.33
C LEU A 367 -22.25 6.61 -20.77
N GLN A 368 -22.89 5.93 -21.74
CA GLN A 368 -22.89 6.31 -23.15
C GLN A 368 -23.61 7.64 -23.43
N LEU A 369 -24.45 8.10 -22.51
CA LEU A 369 -25.16 9.39 -22.55
C LEU A 369 -24.47 10.48 -21.71
N GLY A 370 -23.27 10.23 -21.18
CA GLY A 370 -22.49 11.20 -20.39
C GLY A 370 -22.74 11.15 -18.87
N PHE A 371 -23.52 10.19 -18.36
CA PHE A 371 -23.88 10.13 -16.94
C PHE A 371 -23.24 8.96 -16.21
N TYR A 372 -22.45 9.24 -15.17
CA TYR A 372 -21.93 8.18 -14.31
C TYR A 372 -22.91 7.85 -13.19
N VAL A 373 -23.65 6.75 -13.36
CA VAL A 373 -24.48 6.12 -12.32
C VAL A 373 -24.11 4.63 -12.22
N PRO A 374 -23.48 4.17 -11.13
CA PRO A 374 -22.99 2.80 -10.99
C PRO A 374 -24.07 1.81 -10.53
N ALA A 375 -23.95 0.57 -11.02
CA ALA A 375 -24.81 -0.56 -10.68
C ALA A 375 -24.52 -1.12 -9.27
N ILE A 376 -25.44 -0.90 -8.32
CA ILE A 376 -25.42 -1.51 -6.99
C ILE A 376 -26.02 -2.92 -7.08
N ARG A 377 -25.31 -3.91 -6.55
CA ARG A 377 -25.60 -5.36 -6.71
C ARG A 377 -25.20 -6.12 -5.45
N PRO A 378 -25.58 -7.39 -5.24
CA PRO A 378 -25.16 -8.17 -4.08
C PRO A 378 -23.62 -8.23 -3.90
N PRO A 379 -23.12 -8.35 -2.67
CA PRO A 379 -23.85 -8.39 -1.39
C PRO A 379 -24.25 -7.00 -0.85
N THR A 380 -24.09 -5.91 -1.60
CA THR A 380 -24.39 -4.53 -1.14
C THR A 380 -25.90 -4.27 -1.00
N VAL A 381 -26.71 -5.01 -1.74
CA VAL A 381 -28.18 -5.11 -1.61
C VAL A 381 -28.57 -6.58 -1.76
N PRO A 382 -29.75 -7.03 -1.28
CA PRO A 382 -30.22 -8.40 -1.46
C PRO A 382 -30.23 -8.90 -2.92
N LYS A 383 -30.13 -10.22 -3.12
CA LYS A 383 -30.26 -10.84 -4.45
C LYS A 383 -31.67 -10.57 -4.97
N GLY A 384 -31.79 -10.19 -6.24
CA GLY A 384 -33.08 -9.79 -6.83
C GLY A 384 -33.52 -8.37 -6.49
N THR A 385 -32.71 -7.57 -5.79
CA THR A 385 -32.98 -6.14 -5.50
C THR A 385 -31.82 -5.22 -5.89
N SER A 386 -31.00 -5.64 -6.88
CA SER A 386 -29.98 -4.77 -7.51
C SER A 386 -30.59 -3.45 -7.97
N ARG A 387 -29.81 -2.38 -8.11
CA ARG A 387 -30.34 -1.04 -8.37
C ARG A 387 -29.33 -0.08 -8.99
N LEU A 388 -29.81 1.01 -9.57
CA LEU A 388 -29.02 2.25 -9.62
C LEU A 388 -29.26 3.00 -8.32
N ARG A 389 -28.22 3.68 -7.85
CA ARG A 389 -28.31 4.65 -6.76
C ARG A 389 -27.89 6.00 -7.33
N ILE A 390 -28.88 6.86 -7.56
CA ILE A 390 -28.65 8.24 -8.00
C ILE A 390 -28.48 9.09 -6.74
N SER A 391 -27.35 9.78 -6.63
CA SER A 391 -27.14 10.84 -5.64
C SER A 391 -27.22 12.20 -6.33
N LEU A 392 -28.02 13.10 -5.78
CA LEU A 392 -28.08 14.51 -6.21
C LEU A 392 -27.16 15.37 -5.32
N SER A 393 -26.62 16.45 -5.90
CA SER A 393 -25.76 17.43 -5.21
C SER A 393 -26.24 18.85 -5.46
N ALA A 394 -26.00 19.77 -4.52
CA ALA A 394 -26.18 21.21 -4.71
C ALA A 394 -25.39 21.76 -5.92
N ALA A 395 -24.30 21.09 -6.29
CA ALA A 395 -23.43 21.43 -7.40
C ALA A 395 -23.84 20.82 -8.75
N HIS A 396 -24.99 20.13 -8.85
CA HIS A 396 -25.62 19.81 -10.14
C HIS A 396 -26.39 21.02 -10.68
N SER A 397 -26.25 21.33 -11.97
CA SER A 397 -27.07 22.36 -12.60
C SER A 397 -28.49 21.86 -12.89
N GLU A 398 -29.41 22.77 -13.20
CA GLU A 398 -30.75 22.40 -13.67
C GLU A 398 -30.70 21.71 -15.03
N GLY A 399 -29.68 22.04 -15.83
CA GLY A 399 -29.36 21.37 -17.09
C GLY A 399 -28.97 19.91 -16.88
N ASP A 400 -28.08 19.62 -15.91
CA ASP A 400 -27.64 18.26 -15.59
C ASP A 400 -28.82 17.37 -15.16
N VAL A 401 -29.61 17.84 -14.19
CA VAL A 401 -30.78 17.10 -13.68
C VAL A 401 -31.79 16.86 -14.81
N ALA A 402 -32.09 17.88 -15.62
CA ALA A 402 -33.00 17.73 -16.75
C ALA A 402 -32.43 16.88 -17.89
N ALA A 403 -31.11 16.84 -18.10
CA ALA A 403 -30.47 16.01 -19.10
C ALA A 403 -30.48 14.53 -18.67
N LEU A 404 -30.14 14.24 -17.40
CA LEU A 404 -30.27 12.90 -16.83
C LEU A 404 -31.72 12.40 -16.96
N SER A 405 -32.71 13.16 -16.49
CA SER A 405 -34.13 12.77 -16.52
C SER A 405 -34.69 12.47 -17.92
N ARG A 406 -34.05 12.96 -19.00
CA ARG A 406 -34.44 12.71 -20.40
C ARG A 406 -33.72 11.52 -21.05
N SER A 407 -32.82 10.84 -20.34
CA SER A 407 -32.08 9.69 -20.87
C SER A 407 -33.02 8.51 -21.20
N GLN A 408 -32.86 7.94 -22.41
CA GLN A 408 -33.67 6.78 -22.83
C GLN A 408 -33.35 5.57 -21.93
N GLY A 409 -34.32 5.23 -21.09
CA GLY A 409 -34.21 4.15 -20.12
C GLY A 409 -34.81 4.51 -18.76
N LEU A 410 -34.73 5.76 -18.28
CA LEU A 410 -35.27 6.08 -16.95
C LEU A 410 -36.79 5.88 -16.86
N GLN A 411 -37.54 6.29 -17.89
CA GLN A 411 -39.00 6.09 -17.94
C GLN A 411 -39.40 4.62 -18.17
N PRO A 412 -38.89 3.88 -19.17
CA PRO A 412 -39.37 2.51 -19.43
C PRO A 412 -38.74 1.47 -18.51
N LEU A 413 -37.51 1.69 -18.04
CA LEU A 413 -36.81 0.66 -17.30
C LEU A 413 -37.38 0.52 -15.89
N ALA A 414 -37.88 1.58 -15.24
CA ALA A 414 -38.59 1.52 -13.95
C ALA A 414 -39.71 0.45 -13.88
N GLN A 415 -40.17 -0.07 -15.02
CA GLN A 415 -41.18 -1.12 -15.16
C GLN A 415 -40.62 -2.57 -15.26
N ARG A 416 -39.30 -2.80 -15.34
CA ARG A 416 -38.73 -3.98 -16.05
C ARG A 416 -37.74 -4.88 -15.27
N LEU A 417 -37.77 -4.89 -13.95
CA LEU A 417 -36.51 -4.91 -13.19
C LEU A 417 -36.39 -5.98 -12.08
N LEU A 418 -36.23 -7.27 -12.45
CA LEU A 418 -36.48 -8.40 -11.52
C LEU A 418 -35.52 -9.66 -11.50
N GLY A 419 -34.43 -9.84 -12.30
CA GLY A 419 -33.32 -10.87 -12.04
C GLY A 419 -32.12 -11.20 -13.04
N GLU A 420 -30.84 -11.38 -12.56
CA GLU A 420 -29.66 -12.32 -12.95
C GLU A 420 -28.49 -12.01 -14.05
N LEU A 421 -27.17 -12.55 -14.06
CA LEU A 421 -25.91 -12.47 -15.06
C LEU A 421 -24.39 -13.31 -15.11
N VAL A 422 -23.89 -14.61 -14.72
CA VAL A 422 -22.69 -15.77 -14.84
C VAL A 422 -21.42 -16.26 -15.90
N ALA A 423 -20.03 -16.53 -15.67
CA ALA A 423 -18.66 -16.24 -16.41
C ALA A 423 -17.36 -17.17 -16.87
N VAL A 424 -16.16 -17.28 -16.16
CA VAL A 424 -14.68 -16.90 -16.54
C VAL A 424 -13.42 -17.90 -16.85
N ALA A 425 -12.09 -17.73 -16.43
CA ALA A 425 -10.74 -18.24 -17.06
C ALA A 425 -9.36 -18.48 -16.19
N GLY A 426 -8.11 -18.76 -16.77
CA GLY A 426 -6.73 -19.11 -16.15
C GLY A 426 -5.34 -18.99 -16.97
N THR A 427 -4.07 -19.44 -16.49
CA THR A 427 -1.18 -18.78 -16.36
C THR A 427 0.28 -19.34 -17.11
N TRP A 428 1.63 -19.70 -16.60
CA TRP A 428 3.16 -20.40 -16.89
C TRP A 428 4.57 -19.57 -16.80
N ARG A 429 5.81 -20.21 -16.90
CA ARG A 429 7.21 -19.98 -16.27
C ARG A 429 8.44 -20.82 -16.82
N VAL A 430 9.69 -20.73 -16.26
CA VAL A 430 10.99 -20.32 -16.92
C VAL A 430 12.30 -20.62 -15.99
N PRO A 431 13.65 -20.69 -16.41
CA PRO A 431 14.88 -21.30 -15.67
C PRO A 431 16.17 -20.47 -15.11
N ARG A 432 17.42 -20.99 -14.84
CA ARG A 432 18.57 -20.37 -14.00
C ARG A 432 20.05 -20.18 -14.59
N ARG A 433 20.91 -19.21 -14.11
CA ARG A 433 22.44 -19.07 -14.28
C ARG A 433 23.13 -17.89 -13.48
N GLY A 434 24.36 -18.03 -12.91
CA GLY A 434 25.03 -17.04 -11.99
C GLY A 434 26.05 -15.98 -12.51
N HIS A 435 26.39 -14.92 -11.72
CA HIS A 435 27.31 -13.79 -12.04
C HIS A 435 27.90 -13.01 -10.82
N SER A 436 29.17 -12.59 -10.83
CA SER A 436 29.73 -11.61 -9.86
C SER A 436 29.55 -10.16 -10.32
N PHE A 437 28.85 -9.32 -9.54
CA PHE A 437 28.56 -7.92 -9.90
C PHE A 437 29.58 -6.91 -9.32
N GLU A 438 30.16 -6.07 -10.17
CA GLU A 438 30.68 -4.75 -9.76
C GLU A 438 29.50 -3.82 -9.46
N SER A 439 28.86 -4.03 -8.31
CA SER A 439 27.51 -3.52 -8.04
C SER A 439 27.47 -2.06 -7.56
N GLY A 440 28.56 -1.55 -6.99
CA GLY A 440 28.61 -0.24 -6.33
C GLY A 440 29.09 0.92 -7.19
N LEU A 441 28.71 2.13 -6.80
CA LEU A 441 29.13 3.41 -7.38
C LEU A 441 29.93 4.22 -6.35
N SER A 442 31.12 4.72 -6.71
CA SER A 442 31.86 5.62 -5.83
C SER A 442 31.26 7.04 -5.79
N LEU A 443 31.37 7.71 -4.64
CA LEU A 443 30.99 9.12 -4.43
C LEU A 443 32.23 10.04 -4.30
N ALA A 444 33.40 9.63 -4.81
CA ALA A 444 34.65 10.37 -4.67
C ALA A 444 34.64 11.74 -5.37
N ALA A 445 33.86 11.89 -6.45
CA ALA A 445 33.60 13.16 -7.11
C ALA A 445 32.08 13.35 -7.30
N PRO A 446 31.59 14.60 -7.38
CA PRO A 446 30.22 14.88 -7.81
C PRO A 446 29.91 14.23 -9.16
N THR A 447 28.76 13.58 -9.24
CA THR A 447 28.22 13.00 -10.47
C THR A 447 26.78 13.44 -10.65
N TYR A 448 26.46 14.00 -11.80
CA TYR A 448 25.14 14.53 -12.11
C TYR A 448 24.62 14.03 -13.45
N MET A 449 23.32 13.76 -13.52
CA MET A 449 22.64 13.52 -14.77
C MET A 449 22.09 14.82 -15.36
N ILE A 450 22.33 15.06 -16.64
CA ILE A 450 21.77 16.22 -17.36
C ILE A 450 20.49 15.80 -18.08
N TRP A 451 19.39 16.31 -17.57
CA TRP A 451 18.02 16.10 -18.01
C TRP A 451 17.53 17.29 -18.81
N GLY A 452 16.48 17.10 -19.61
CA GLY A 452 15.81 18.18 -20.31
C GLY A 452 14.30 18.08 -20.14
N ALA A 453 13.63 19.22 -19.98
CA ALA A 453 12.16 19.28 -20.00
C ALA A 453 11.60 18.76 -21.33
N ASN A 454 12.29 19.07 -22.45
CA ASN A 454 11.94 18.64 -23.79
C ASN A 454 13.20 18.46 -24.67
N THR A 455 13.03 18.04 -25.93
CA THR A 455 14.05 18.18 -26.97
C THR A 455 14.24 19.66 -27.35
N GLY A 456 15.46 20.04 -27.72
CA GLY A 456 15.80 21.40 -28.15
C GLY A 456 16.04 22.42 -27.03
N VAL A 457 15.89 22.05 -25.75
CA VAL A 457 16.11 22.96 -24.59
C VAL A 457 17.58 23.28 -24.26
N GLY A 458 18.54 22.85 -25.09
CA GLY A 458 19.96 23.17 -24.89
C GLY A 458 20.74 22.30 -23.88
N LYS A 459 20.29 21.06 -23.57
CA LYS A 459 21.01 20.13 -22.67
C LYS A 459 22.52 20.09 -22.89
N THR A 460 22.94 19.90 -24.13
CA THR A 460 24.35 19.78 -24.55
C THR A 460 25.11 21.10 -24.44
N LEU A 461 24.42 22.24 -24.54
CA LEU A 461 24.99 23.57 -24.31
C LEU A 461 25.24 23.80 -22.80
N VAL A 462 24.33 23.35 -21.94
CA VAL A 462 24.52 23.36 -20.47
C VAL A 462 25.67 22.42 -20.07
N ALA A 463 25.75 21.23 -20.68
CA ALA A 463 26.85 20.31 -20.47
C ALA A 463 28.21 20.90 -20.91
N ALA A 464 28.23 21.57 -22.07
CA ALA A 464 29.43 22.21 -22.60
C ALA A 464 29.84 23.46 -21.78
N GLY A 465 28.89 24.26 -21.30
CA GLY A 465 29.15 25.38 -20.39
C GLY A 465 29.75 24.94 -19.06
N LEU A 466 29.24 23.85 -18.48
CA LEU A 466 29.86 23.18 -17.33
C LEU A 466 31.25 22.61 -17.66
N ALA A 467 31.43 22.00 -18.83
CA ALA A 467 32.73 21.50 -19.28
C ALA A 467 33.79 22.62 -19.35
N ALA A 468 33.40 23.81 -19.83
CA ALA A 468 34.23 25.00 -19.83
C ALA A 468 34.53 25.52 -18.40
N ALA A 469 33.54 25.50 -17.49
CA ALA A 469 33.74 25.87 -16.08
C ALA A 469 34.75 24.96 -15.37
N VAL A 470 34.68 23.63 -15.62
CA VAL A 470 35.62 22.64 -15.08
C VAL A 470 37.03 22.88 -15.60
N ARG A 471 37.18 23.24 -16.89
CA ARG A 471 38.47 23.66 -17.44
C ARG A 471 39.00 24.94 -16.79
N ARG A 472 38.14 25.95 -16.54
CA ARG A 472 38.53 27.18 -15.84
C ARG A 472 39.01 26.91 -14.40
N SER A 473 38.31 26.04 -13.66
CA SER A 473 38.68 25.64 -12.29
C SER A 473 39.84 24.64 -12.22
N ARG A 474 40.34 24.15 -13.36
CA ARG A 474 41.38 23.10 -13.50
C ARG A 474 40.96 21.75 -12.91
N GLY A 475 39.66 21.49 -12.78
CA GLY A 475 39.13 20.19 -12.39
C GLY A 475 39.20 19.15 -13.51
N GLN A 476 38.95 17.89 -13.19
CA GLN A 476 38.84 16.82 -14.20
C GLN A 476 37.38 16.63 -14.62
N LEU A 477 37.15 16.30 -15.90
CA LEU A 477 35.82 16.13 -16.46
C LEU A 477 35.64 14.72 -17.04
N LEU A 478 34.60 14.02 -16.60
CA LEU A 478 34.00 12.94 -17.37
C LEU A 478 32.68 13.43 -17.98
N TYR A 479 32.57 13.45 -19.31
CA TYR A 479 31.30 13.58 -20.00
C TYR A 479 30.90 12.24 -20.63
N LEU A 480 29.70 11.76 -20.31
CA LEU A 480 29.10 10.57 -20.92
C LEU A 480 27.81 10.94 -21.65
N LYS A 481 27.69 10.45 -22.89
CA LYS A 481 26.45 10.36 -23.64
C LYS A 481 26.09 8.88 -23.82
N PRO A 482 25.28 8.28 -22.92
CA PRO A 482 25.03 6.84 -22.95
C PRO A 482 24.22 6.38 -24.18
N VAL A 483 23.41 7.28 -24.76
CA VAL A 483 22.54 7.01 -25.91
C VAL A 483 22.54 8.23 -26.84
N GLN A 484 22.82 8.02 -28.13
CA GLN A 484 22.82 9.02 -29.20
C GLN A 484 22.05 8.49 -30.42
N SER A 485 21.15 9.29 -30.98
CA SER A 485 20.64 9.11 -32.35
C SER A 485 21.24 10.15 -33.31
N GLY A 486 21.13 9.92 -34.62
CA GLY A 486 21.68 10.82 -35.67
C GLY A 486 23.20 10.71 -35.89
N TYR A 487 23.87 9.72 -35.32
CA TYR A 487 25.32 9.61 -35.32
C TYR A 487 25.89 9.22 -36.70
N PRO A 488 27.05 9.77 -37.15
CA PRO A 488 27.94 10.73 -36.49
C PRO A 488 27.63 12.21 -36.80
N GLN A 489 26.50 12.50 -37.46
CA GLN A 489 26.10 13.86 -37.80
C GLN A 489 25.78 14.64 -36.51
N ASP A 490 24.81 14.13 -35.75
CA ASP A 490 24.55 14.50 -34.36
C ASP A 490 25.54 13.77 -33.44
N CYS A 491 26.22 14.51 -32.58
CA CYS A 491 27.31 13.98 -31.78
C CYS A 491 27.54 14.82 -30.51
N ASP A 492 26.69 14.61 -29.50
CA ASP A 492 26.56 15.50 -28.35
C ASP A 492 27.83 15.51 -27.46
N SER A 493 28.69 14.50 -27.60
CA SER A 493 30.02 14.45 -26.95
C SER A 493 31.08 15.37 -27.57
N ARG A 494 30.88 15.90 -28.79
CA ARG A 494 31.87 16.71 -29.52
C ARG A 494 32.11 18.10 -28.90
N LEU A 495 31.03 18.81 -28.56
CA LEU A 495 31.12 20.17 -28.04
C LEU A 495 31.69 20.22 -26.59
N PRO A 496 31.23 19.38 -25.63
CA PRO A 496 31.85 19.29 -24.31
C PRO A 496 33.32 18.86 -24.37
N ALA A 497 33.69 17.97 -25.31
CA ALA A 497 35.09 17.58 -25.52
C ALA A 497 35.97 18.78 -25.86
N THR A 498 35.55 19.55 -26.86
CA THR A 498 36.27 20.71 -27.41
C THR A 498 36.44 21.80 -26.35
N LEU A 499 35.40 22.14 -25.59
CA LEU A 499 35.50 23.22 -24.60
C LEU A 499 36.37 22.84 -23.39
N ALA A 500 36.38 21.57 -22.98
CA ALA A 500 37.19 21.10 -21.85
C ALA A 500 38.64 20.70 -22.20
N ASP A 501 39.02 20.67 -23.49
CA ASP A 501 40.31 20.17 -23.98
C ASP A 501 40.54 18.66 -23.76
N VAL A 502 39.46 17.87 -23.88
CA VAL A 502 39.47 16.46 -23.50
C VAL A 502 39.31 15.53 -24.69
N GLN A 503 39.90 14.34 -24.60
CA GLN A 503 39.84 13.34 -25.68
C GLN A 503 38.39 12.88 -25.88
N GLN A 504 37.90 12.99 -27.12
CA GLN A 504 36.60 12.46 -27.51
C GLN A 504 36.76 11.00 -27.95
N GLU A 505 36.01 10.09 -27.33
CA GLU A 505 35.91 8.69 -27.75
C GLU A 505 34.60 8.44 -28.50
N GLY A 506 34.72 7.93 -29.73
CA GLY A 506 33.61 7.60 -30.61
C GLY A 506 32.95 6.27 -30.25
N ALA A 507 31.70 6.10 -30.68
CA ALA A 507 30.88 4.93 -30.33
C ALA A 507 31.28 3.64 -31.06
N GLU A 508 32.10 3.73 -32.11
CA GLU A 508 32.54 2.60 -32.94
C GLU A 508 33.73 1.83 -32.37
N LYS A 509 34.47 2.41 -31.41
CA LYS A 509 35.55 1.69 -30.73
C LYS A 509 34.98 0.62 -29.79
N ALA A 510 35.63 -0.54 -29.76
CA ALA A 510 35.41 -1.53 -28.71
C ALA A 510 35.66 -0.91 -27.32
N ASP A 511 35.04 -1.49 -26.29
CA ASP A 511 34.81 -0.82 -25.01
C ASP A 511 36.02 -0.86 -24.04
N GLU A 512 37.18 -0.47 -24.56
CA GLU A 512 38.51 -0.69 -23.99
C GLU A 512 38.90 0.41 -22.99
N LEU A 513 38.26 0.36 -21.82
CA LEU A 513 38.60 1.11 -20.61
C LEU A 513 40.06 0.95 -20.12
N ALA A 514 40.85 0.06 -20.74
CA ALA A 514 42.26 -0.15 -20.45
C ALA A 514 43.17 0.95 -21.02
N ASP A 515 42.80 1.55 -22.15
CA ASP A 515 43.59 2.58 -22.85
C ASP A 515 43.37 3.99 -22.26
N ILE A 516 42.31 4.17 -21.48
CA ILE A 516 42.05 5.41 -20.75
C ILE A 516 42.84 5.37 -19.44
N GLN A 517 43.71 6.35 -19.22
CA GLN A 517 44.38 6.49 -17.94
C GLN A 517 43.38 6.91 -16.85
N PRO A 518 43.31 6.21 -15.70
CA PRO A 518 42.39 6.54 -14.62
C PRO A 518 42.43 8.01 -14.20
N GLY A 519 41.26 8.66 -14.15
CA GLY A 519 41.13 10.06 -13.73
C GLY A 519 41.56 11.09 -14.79
N ARG A 520 42.03 10.66 -15.96
CA ARG A 520 42.14 11.55 -17.12
C ARG A 520 40.74 12.06 -17.49
N SER A 521 40.64 13.31 -17.91
CA SER A 521 39.39 13.87 -18.43
C SER A 521 39.11 13.37 -19.85
N TYR A 522 37.87 12.97 -20.15
CA TYR A 522 37.44 12.53 -21.48
C TYR A 522 35.93 12.68 -21.69
N ALA A 523 35.51 12.68 -22.95
CA ALA A 523 34.12 12.67 -23.36
C ALA A 523 33.84 11.42 -24.20
N LYS A 524 32.78 10.65 -23.92
CA LYS A 524 32.47 9.41 -24.68
C LYS A 524 30.98 9.26 -24.97
N THR A 525 30.67 8.81 -26.18
CA THR A 525 29.35 8.25 -26.52
C THR A 525 29.38 6.74 -26.36
N LEU A 526 28.47 6.14 -25.58
CA LEU A 526 28.51 4.70 -25.28
C LEU A 526 27.76 3.84 -26.32
N HIS A 527 26.57 4.29 -26.73
CA HIS A 527 25.73 3.61 -27.72
C HIS A 527 25.14 4.64 -28.68
N ALA A 528 25.18 4.34 -29.98
CA ALA A 528 24.81 5.27 -31.03
C ALA A 528 24.03 4.59 -32.15
N TRP A 529 23.13 5.35 -32.78
CA TRP A 529 22.30 4.96 -33.93
C TRP A 529 22.37 6.05 -35.00
N HIS A 530 22.27 5.65 -36.27
CA HIS A 530 22.42 6.57 -37.41
C HIS A 530 21.17 7.41 -37.68
N THR A 531 19.98 6.90 -37.39
CA THR A 531 18.70 7.54 -37.72
C THR A 531 18.38 8.66 -36.72
N PRO A 532 18.14 9.93 -37.14
CA PRO A 532 17.85 11.05 -36.24
C PRO A 532 16.39 11.04 -35.74
N VAL A 533 16.05 10.04 -34.94
CA VAL A 533 14.71 9.84 -34.32
C VAL A 533 14.84 9.47 -32.85
N GLY A 534 13.71 9.24 -32.16
CA GLY A 534 13.70 8.79 -30.76
C GLY A 534 14.41 7.43 -30.60
N PRO A 535 15.18 7.17 -29.52
CA PRO A 535 16.07 6.01 -29.43
C PRO A 535 15.41 4.64 -29.63
N HIS A 536 14.19 4.44 -29.13
CA HIS A 536 13.40 3.22 -29.37
C HIS A 536 13.14 2.97 -30.87
N LEU A 537 12.82 4.02 -31.64
CA LEU A 537 12.53 3.93 -33.06
C LEU A 537 13.82 3.77 -33.88
N ALA A 538 14.92 4.40 -33.47
CA ALA A 538 16.23 4.20 -34.10
C ALA A 538 16.70 2.74 -33.93
N ALA A 539 16.58 2.19 -32.71
CA ALA A 539 16.84 0.78 -32.43
C ALA A 539 15.94 -0.17 -33.24
N GLN A 540 14.66 0.17 -33.42
CA GLN A 540 13.73 -0.61 -34.24
C GLN A 540 14.05 -0.55 -35.74
N LEU A 541 14.37 0.62 -36.29
CA LEU A 541 14.66 0.81 -37.72
C LEU A 541 16.00 0.20 -38.14
N GLU A 542 17.01 0.27 -37.28
CA GLU A 542 18.36 -0.28 -37.54
C GLU A 542 18.53 -1.72 -37.03
N GLY A 543 17.54 -2.27 -36.32
CA GLY A 543 17.58 -3.62 -35.73
C GLY A 543 18.55 -3.78 -34.55
N GLN A 544 19.12 -2.67 -34.05
CA GLN A 544 20.16 -2.67 -33.02
C GLN A 544 19.57 -2.32 -31.65
N PHE A 545 19.32 -3.33 -30.81
CA PHE A 545 18.74 -3.15 -29.47
C PHE A 545 19.80 -3.25 -28.37
N VAL A 546 19.79 -2.31 -27.42
CA VAL A 546 20.61 -2.33 -26.20
C VAL A 546 19.68 -2.30 -24.98
N SER A 547 19.96 -3.15 -23.99
CA SER A 547 19.16 -3.25 -22.76
C SER A 547 19.59 -2.24 -21.70
N ASP A 548 18.62 -1.75 -20.91
CA ASP A 548 18.89 -0.73 -19.88
C ASP A 548 19.98 -1.18 -18.87
N GLU A 549 20.01 -2.46 -18.49
CA GLU A 549 21.06 -3.03 -17.62
C GLU A 549 22.47 -2.87 -18.21
N LYS A 550 22.64 -3.00 -19.55
CA LYS A 550 23.93 -2.75 -20.21
C LYS A 550 24.28 -1.26 -20.18
N ILE A 551 23.32 -0.39 -20.50
CA ILE A 551 23.51 1.07 -20.45
C ILE A 551 23.94 1.51 -19.03
N LEU A 552 23.29 0.97 -18.00
CA LEU A 552 23.63 1.20 -16.58
C LEU A 552 25.01 0.63 -16.21
N GLN A 553 25.33 -0.59 -16.63
CA GLN A 553 26.62 -1.23 -16.33
C GLN A 553 27.78 -0.48 -16.98
N ASP A 554 27.66 -0.10 -18.25
CA ASP A 554 28.70 0.59 -19.01
C ASP A 554 28.93 2.00 -18.47
N THR A 555 27.85 2.72 -18.15
CA THR A 555 27.90 4.01 -17.45
C THR A 555 28.58 3.86 -16.08
N ARG A 556 28.21 2.86 -15.27
CA ARG A 556 28.79 2.62 -13.93
C ARG A 556 30.29 2.30 -14.01
N ARG A 557 30.74 1.54 -15.02
CA ARG A 557 32.17 1.24 -15.24
C ARG A 557 32.95 2.52 -15.55
N HIS A 558 32.48 3.36 -16.47
CA HIS A 558 33.13 4.63 -16.79
C HIS A 558 33.16 5.62 -15.59
N LEU A 559 32.06 5.73 -14.84
CA LEU A 559 32.00 6.55 -13.62
C LEU A 559 33.01 6.06 -12.54
N ASN A 560 33.03 4.76 -12.24
CA ASN A 560 33.95 4.20 -11.24
C ASN A 560 35.42 4.31 -11.67
N HIS A 561 35.71 4.17 -12.97
CA HIS A 561 37.06 4.37 -13.52
C HIS A 561 37.53 5.81 -13.28
N PHE A 562 36.71 6.81 -13.59
CA PHE A 562 37.00 8.22 -13.33
C PHE A 562 37.16 8.51 -11.82
N HIS A 563 36.23 8.06 -10.98
CA HIS A 563 36.29 8.20 -9.52
C HIS A 563 37.47 7.49 -8.85
N SER A 564 38.18 6.60 -9.55
CA SER A 564 39.32 5.89 -8.97
C SER A 564 40.53 6.81 -8.71
N SER A 565 40.61 7.96 -9.39
CA SER A 565 41.68 8.96 -9.20
C SER A 565 41.23 10.41 -9.44
N ALA A 566 39.92 10.67 -9.51
CA ALA A 566 39.37 12.03 -9.56
C ALA A 566 39.88 12.91 -8.39
N GLY A 567 40.41 14.09 -8.72
CA GLY A 567 40.91 15.08 -7.76
C GLY A 567 39.88 16.14 -7.35
N PRO A 568 40.27 17.11 -6.49
CA PRO A 568 39.44 18.27 -6.18
C PRO A 568 38.98 19.02 -7.44
N GLY A 569 37.78 19.60 -7.40
CA GLY A 569 37.18 20.31 -8.54
C GLY A 569 36.64 19.41 -9.67
N SER A 570 36.86 18.10 -9.61
CA SER A 570 36.42 17.16 -10.66
C SER A 570 34.94 16.84 -10.62
N ILE A 571 34.33 16.60 -11.79
CA ILE A 571 32.90 16.28 -11.91
C ILE A 571 32.65 15.27 -13.06
N ALA A 572 31.64 14.42 -12.88
CA ALA A 572 31.11 13.56 -13.92
C ALA A 572 29.70 14.00 -14.35
N LEU A 573 29.47 14.14 -15.66
CA LEU A 573 28.22 14.56 -16.27
C LEU A 573 27.69 13.44 -17.18
N VAL A 574 26.45 13.01 -16.97
CA VAL A 574 25.79 11.95 -17.75
C VAL A 574 24.57 12.54 -18.45
N GLU A 575 24.68 12.84 -19.74
CA GLU A 575 23.61 13.50 -20.49
C GLU A 575 22.62 12.50 -21.09
N THR A 576 21.32 12.77 -20.91
CA THR A 576 20.23 11.94 -21.43
C THR A 576 19.88 12.26 -22.90
N ALA A 577 19.02 11.45 -23.52
CA ALA A 577 18.53 11.63 -24.89
C ALA A 577 17.05 12.09 -24.88
N GLY A 578 16.68 13.10 -25.66
CA GLY A 578 15.33 13.68 -25.64
C GLY A 578 15.03 14.47 -24.35
N GLY A 579 13.78 14.42 -23.87
CA GLY A 579 13.36 14.93 -22.55
C GLY A 579 13.07 13.81 -21.53
N VAL A 580 12.80 14.17 -20.26
CA VAL A 580 12.71 13.27 -19.08
C VAL A 580 11.97 11.94 -19.31
N SER A 581 10.84 11.95 -20.03
CA SER A 581 9.99 10.76 -20.23
C SER A 581 10.15 10.10 -21.61
N SER A 582 11.22 10.41 -22.36
CA SER A 582 11.44 9.80 -23.68
C SER A 582 11.89 8.33 -23.57
N PRO A 583 11.43 7.41 -24.43
CA PRO A 583 11.85 6.00 -24.33
C PRO A 583 13.34 5.78 -24.69
N THR A 584 13.98 4.85 -23.96
CA THR A 584 15.33 4.32 -24.23
C THR A 584 15.31 3.35 -25.43
N PRO A 585 16.46 2.85 -25.92
CA PRO A 585 16.52 1.86 -27.00
C PRO A 585 15.76 0.55 -26.75
N SER A 586 15.50 0.21 -25.48
CA SER A 586 14.67 -0.94 -25.07
C SER A 586 13.17 -0.62 -24.98
N ASN A 587 12.78 0.62 -25.29
CA ASN A 587 11.46 1.22 -25.09
C ASN A 587 11.03 1.40 -23.61
N THR A 588 11.95 1.31 -22.65
CA THR A 588 11.71 1.71 -21.25
C THR A 588 11.66 3.24 -21.14
N VAL A 589 10.79 3.81 -20.28
CA VAL A 589 10.81 5.25 -19.99
C VAL A 589 12.12 5.59 -19.26
N GLN A 590 12.94 6.49 -19.80
CA GLN A 590 14.33 6.65 -19.32
C GLN A 590 14.46 7.04 -17.83
N CYS A 591 13.55 7.85 -17.28
CA CYS A 591 13.55 8.19 -15.85
C CYS A 591 13.20 7.01 -14.93
N GLU A 592 12.73 5.88 -15.48
CA GLU A 592 12.59 4.60 -14.79
C GLU A 592 13.85 3.74 -14.98
N ALA A 593 14.38 3.66 -16.21
CA ALA A 593 15.65 2.97 -16.50
C ALA A 593 16.82 3.48 -15.63
N TRP A 594 16.96 4.80 -15.48
CA TRP A 594 18.06 5.43 -14.76
C TRP A 594 17.98 5.34 -13.23
N GLN A 595 16.92 4.78 -12.65
CA GLN A 595 16.80 4.59 -11.19
C GLN A 595 17.94 3.74 -10.60
N GLY A 596 18.54 2.83 -11.38
CA GLY A 596 19.61 1.92 -10.95
C GLY A 596 20.97 2.56 -10.59
N LEU A 597 21.09 3.90 -10.64
CA LEU A 597 22.30 4.64 -10.22
C LEU A 597 22.06 5.68 -9.10
N SER A 598 20.80 6.02 -8.78
CA SER A 598 20.45 7.05 -7.77
C SER A 598 21.25 8.36 -7.88
N LEU A 599 21.49 8.81 -9.12
CA LEU A 599 22.23 10.03 -9.43
C LEU A 599 21.34 11.27 -9.29
N PRO A 600 21.86 12.38 -8.74
CA PRO A 600 21.15 13.65 -8.72
C PRO A 600 21.04 14.26 -10.12
N ALA A 601 19.94 14.99 -10.33
CA ALA A 601 19.58 15.60 -11.61
C ALA A 601 19.95 17.09 -11.68
N ILE A 602 20.45 17.50 -12.85
CA ILE A 602 20.42 18.88 -13.35
C ILE A 602 19.31 18.89 -14.41
N LEU A 603 18.23 19.64 -14.18
CA LEU A 603 17.11 19.72 -15.13
C LEU A 603 17.24 20.98 -15.98
N VAL A 604 17.49 20.81 -17.27
CA VAL A 604 17.45 21.92 -18.23
C VAL A 604 16.00 22.19 -18.60
N GLY A 605 15.46 23.29 -18.08
CA GLY A 605 14.11 23.77 -18.31
C GLY A 605 13.95 24.41 -19.68
N ASP A 606 12.71 24.72 -20.03
CA ASP A 606 12.35 25.36 -21.29
C ASP A 606 12.03 26.84 -21.06
N GLY A 607 12.76 27.73 -21.72
CA GLY A 607 12.58 29.19 -21.62
C GLY A 607 11.55 29.77 -22.59
N ARG A 608 10.92 28.93 -23.42
CA ARG A 608 9.90 29.34 -24.39
C ARG A 608 8.52 29.49 -23.71
N LEU A 609 7.54 30.03 -24.44
CA LEU A 609 6.15 30.08 -24.00
C LEU A 609 5.63 28.66 -23.68
N GLY A 610 4.97 28.50 -22.54
CA GLY A 610 4.56 27.19 -21.99
C GLY A 610 5.68 26.40 -21.29
N GLY A 611 6.93 26.88 -21.35
CA GLY A 611 8.10 26.19 -20.83
C GLY A 611 8.15 26.02 -19.32
N ILE A 612 7.49 26.90 -18.55
CA ILE A 612 7.28 26.74 -17.11
C ILE A 612 6.57 25.41 -16.82
N SER A 613 5.43 25.15 -17.50
CA SER A 613 4.65 23.92 -17.33
C SER A 613 5.46 22.68 -17.74
N ALA A 614 6.12 22.73 -18.90
CA ALA A 614 6.97 21.62 -19.35
C ALA A 614 8.10 21.30 -18.35
N THR A 615 8.69 22.33 -17.72
CA THR A 615 9.75 22.17 -16.73
C THR A 615 9.22 21.60 -15.41
N LEU A 616 8.05 22.05 -14.93
CA LEU A 616 7.43 21.51 -13.72
C LEU A 616 6.96 20.05 -13.91
N SER A 617 6.31 19.71 -15.04
CA SER A 617 5.94 18.32 -15.33
C SER A 617 7.14 17.38 -15.49
N ALA A 618 8.27 17.89 -15.98
CA ALA A 618 9.53 17.15 -16.02
C ALA A 618 10.14 16.98 -14.61
N GLN A 619 10.07 18.00 -13.76
CA GLN A 619 10.48 17.95 -12.36
C GLN A 619 9.67 16.90 -11.57
N ASP A 620 8.35 16.88 -11.72
CA ASP A 620 7.49 15.90 -11.03
C ASP A 620 7.68 14.48 -11.57
N SER A 621 7.93 14.34 -12.88
CA SER A 621 8.28 13.05 -13.49
C SER A 621 9.58 12.46 -12.93
N LEU A 622 10.54 13.30 -12.51
CA LEU A 622 11.76 12.91 -11.81
C LEU A 622 11.50 12.63 -10.32
N ASN A 623 10.79 13.52 -9.62
CA ASN A 623 10.44 13.41 -8.20
C ASN A 623 9.68 12.10 -7.90
N LEU A 624 8.63 11.79 -8.68
CA LEU A 624 7.82 10.58 -8.58
C LEU A 624 8.64 9.29 -8.74
N ARG A 625 9.81 9.39 -9.38
CA ARG A 625 10.73 8.27 -9.64
C ARG A 625 11.96 8.29 -8.72
N GLY A 626 11.97 9.15 -7.69
CA GLY A 626 13.02 9.18 -6.66
C GLY A 626 14.31 9.90 -7.05
N HIS A 627 14.33 10.61 -8.18
CA HIS A 627 15.50 11.41 -8.58
C HIS A 627 15.51 12.74 -7.81
N THR A 628 16.59 13.02 -7.09
CA THR A 628 16.78 14.32 -6.42
C THR A 628 17.32 15.33 -7.41
N THR A 629 16.59 16.44 -7.66
CA THR A 629 17.10 17.51 -8.52
C THR A 629 17.92 18.51 -7.69
N ALA A 630 19.14 18.79 -8.13
CA ALA A 630 20.08 19.67 -7.44
C ALA A 630 20.12 21.09 -8.02
N ALA A 631 19.71 21.26 -9.29
CA ALA A 631 19.52 22.56 -9.91
C ALA A 631 18.56 22.44 -11.11
N VAL A 632 17.81 23.52 -11.37
CA VAL A 632 17.17 23.77 -12.67
C VAL A 632 17.96 24.86 -13.39
N VAL A 633 18.15 24.70 -14.70
CA VAL A 633 18.83 25.69 -15.55
C VAL A 633 17.90 26.02 -16.71
N VAL A 634 17.58 27.30 -16.90
CA VAL A 634 16.73 27.77 -18.02
C VAL A 634 17.48 28.84 -18.82
N SER A 635 17.37 28.78 -20.14
CA SER A 635 17.86 29.86 -21.03
C SER A 635 16.64 30.67 -21.47
N GLU A 636 16.53 31.91 -21.00
CA GLU A 636 15.32 32.73 -21.18
C GLU A 636 15.08 33.12 -22.64
N VAL A 637 13.87 33.57 -22.94
CA VAL A 637 13.53 34.26 -24.19
C VAL A 637 13.00 35.64 -23.83
N ASP A 638 13.47 36.68 -24.53
CA ASP A 638 13.29 38.08 -24.15
C ASP A 638 11.82 38.42 -23.82
N GLY A 639 11.59 38.76 -22.54
CA GLY A 639 10.29 39.20 -22.02
C GLY A 639 9.39 38.13 -21.40
N LEU A 640 9.82 36.87 -21.24
CA LEU A 640 8.97 35.80 -20.67
C LEU A 640 9.08 35.56 -19.15
N ASP A 641 10.23 35.85 -18.51
CA ASP A 641 10.45 35.70 -17.05
C ASP A 641 10.14 34.28 -16.50
N ASN A 642 10.48 33.23 -17.28
CA ASN A 642 10.25 31.84 -16.87
C ASN A 642 11.06 31.52 -15.61
N SER A 643 12.28 32.05 -15.47
CA SER A 643 13.18 31.85 -14.34
C SER A 643 12.54 32.26 -13.00
N SER A 644 11.93 33.45 -12.91
CA SER A 644 11.30 33.93 -11.67
C SER A 644 10.00 33.22 -11.36
N ALA A 645 9.27 32.74 -12.36
CA ALA A 645 8.13 31.85 -12.16
C ALA A 645 8.57 30.49 -11.60
N LEU A 646 9.63 29.89 -12.17
CA LEU A 646 10.20 28.63 -11.69
C LEU A 646 10.79 28.77 -10.27
N ARG A 647 11.48 29.87 -9.94
CA ARG A 647 11.99 30.15 -8.58
C ARG A 647 10.87 30.14 -7.53
N ARG A 648 9.69 30.69 -7.85
CA ARG A 648 8.53 30.71 -6.95
C ARG A 648 7.97 29.32 -6.66
N HIS A 649 7.94 28.44 -7.66
CA HIS A 649 7.38 27.08 -7.53
C HIS A 649 8.38 26.04 -6.99
N LEU A 650 9.67 26.24 -7.24
CA LEU A 650 10.73 25.27 -6.89
C LEU A 650 11.54 25.66 -5.64
N GLY A 651 11.40 26.91 -5.17
CA GLY A 651 12.28 27.51 -4.16
C GLY A 651 12.35 26.77 -2.82
N THR A 652 11.38 25.94 -2.46
CA THR A 652 11.50 24.95 -1.39
C THR A 652 10.61 23.74 -1.69
N SER A 653 11.22 22.58 -1.90
CA SER A 653 10.49 21.33 -2.14
C SER A 653 9.71 20.87 -0.89
N PRO A 654 8.69 20.00 -1.03
CA PRO A 654 7.94 19.43 0.10
C PRO A 654 8.77 18.65 1.14
N LEU A 655 10.06 18.40 0.87
CA LEU A 655 11.01 17.75 1.77
C LEU A 655 12.00 18.73 2.43
N GLY A 656 11.79 20.05 2.27
CA GLY A 656 12.62 21.10 2.88
C GLY A 656 13.94 21.38 2.15
N HIS A 657 14.18 20.75 0.99
CA HIS A 657 15.34 21.04 0.14
C HIS A 657 14.99 22.15 -0.85
N GLN A 658 15.80 23.21 -0.92
CA GLN A 658 15.66 24.25 -1.95
C GLN A 658 16.16 23.71 -3.29
N VAL A 659 15.40 23.92 -4.38
CA VAL A 659 15.88 23.63 -5.74
C VAL A 659 16.25 24.97 -6.40
N PRO A 660 17.55 25.27 -6.57
CA PRO A 660 17.99 26.52 -7.16
C PRO A 660 17.70 26.55 -8.66
N VAL A 661 17.21 27.69 -9.14
CA VAL A 661 16.93 27.93 -10.56
C VAL A 661 17.91 28.97 -11.09
N LEU A 662 18.79 28.53 -11.98
CA LEU A 662 19.77 29.37 -12.66
C LEU A 662 19.23 29.79 -14.02
N GLU A 663 19.59 31.00 -14.39
CA GLU A 663 19.11 31.71 -15.56
C GLU A 663 20.29 31.97 -16.49
N LEU A 664 20.13 31.64 -17.77
CA LEU A 664 21.10 31.87 -18.82
C LEU A 664 20.52 32.85 -19.86
N PRO A 665 21.36 33.65 -20.54
CA PRO A 665 20.94 34.48 -21.67
C PRO A 665 20.26 33.65 -22.77
N ALA A 666 19.45 34.32 -23.60
CA ALA A 666 18.80 33.69 -24.74
C ALA A 666 19.78 32.97 -25.66
N LEU A 667 19.40 31.76 -26.10
CA LEU A 667 20.21 30.96 -27.00
C LEU A 667 20.37 31.67 -28.36
N PRO A 668 21.57 31.65 -28.98
CA PRO A 668 21.76 32.21 -30.31
C PRO A 668 20.83 31.54 -31.32
N GLN A 669 20.27 32.31 -32.25
CA GLN A 669 19.34 31.80 -33.25
C GLN A 669 20.01 30.72 -34.12
N ALA A 670 19.31 29.60 -34.31
CA ALA A 670 19.81 28.52 -35.15
C ALA A 670 19.91 28.97 -36.62
N PRO A 671 20.98 28.62 -37.34
CA PRO A 671 21.18 29.04 -38.73
C PRO A 671 20.08 28.54 -39.66
N THR A 672 19.65 29.41 -40.58
CA THR A 672 18.90 28.99 -41.76
C THR A 672 19.78 28.13 -42.66
N ARG A 673 19.21 27.11 -43.31
CA ARG A 673 19.96 26.19 -44.18
C ARG A 673 20.61 26.96 -45.34
N GLY A 674 21.91 27.24 -45.22
CA GLY A 674 22.71 27.97 -46.21
C GLY A 674 23.58 29.12 -45.68
N SER A 675 23.54 29.45 -44.38
CA SER A 675 24.37 30.52 -43.80
C SER A 675 25.82 30.09 -43.47
N ASP A 676 26.75 31.04 -43.46
CA ASP A 676 28.16 30.85 -43.09
C ASP A 676 28.35 30.25 -41.67
N THR A 677 28.95 29.07 -41.60
CA THR A 677 29.29 28.37 -40.35
C THR A 677 30.11 29.20 -39.36
N PRO A 678 31.19 29.93 -39.76
CA PRO A 678 32.03 30.68 -38.83
C PRO A 678 31.29 31.74 -38.00
N ALA A 679 30.20 32.31 -38.53
CA ALA A 679 29.41 33.31 -37.81
C ALA A 679 28.59 32.66 -36.67
N VAL A 680 28.13 31.41 -36.87
CA VAL A 680 27.38 30.64 -35.87
C VAL A 680 28.30 30.23 -34.72
N ASP A 681 29.51 29.75 -35.03
CA ASP A 681 30.52 29.39 -34.04
C ASP A 681 30.93 30.62 -33.20
N ALA A 682 31.12 31.79 -33.83
CA ALA A 682 31.42 33.03 -33.13
C ALA A 682 30.28 33.47 -32.17
N ALA A 683 29.01 33.36 -32.59
CA ALA A 683 27.86 33.66 -31.76
C ALA A 683 27.73 32.70 -30.56
N LEU A 684 28.01 31.41 -30.76
CA LEU A 684 28.03 30.41 -29.68
C LEU A 684 29.15 30.68 -28.67
N GLN A 685 30.36 31.02 -29.13
CA GLN A 685 31.46 31.40 -28.24
C GLN A 685 31.17 32.68 -27.44
N ALA A 686 30.51 33.68 -28.05
CA ALA A 686 30.05 34.88 -27.36
C ALA A 686 29.02 34.55 -26.26
N TRP A 687 28.03 33.69 -26.55
CA TRP A 687 27.04 33.24 -25.55
C TRP A 687 27.68 32.45 -24.40
N LEU A 688 28.63 31.55 -24.70
CA LEU A 688 29.39 30.81 -23.70
C LEU A 688 30.23 31.73 -22.80
N GLY A 689 30.82 32.77 -23.37
CA GLY A 689 31.54 33.81 -22.62
C GLY A 689 30.62 34.63 -21.70
N ALA A 690 29.48 35.09 -22.22
CA ALA A 690 28.48 35.83 -21.45
C ALA A 690 27.82 35.01 -20.33
N SER A 691 27.81 33.68 -20.47
CA SER A 691 27.25 32.72 -19.50
C SER A 691 28.27 32.16 -18.51
N ALA A 692 29.55 32.57 -18.58
CA ALA A 692 30.63 31.92 -17.85
C ALA A 692 30.45 31.95 -16.32
N ALA A 693 30.04 33.10 -15.76
CA ALA A 693 29.84 33.28 -14.32
C ALA A 693 28.68 32.41 -13.79
N GLN A 694 27.63 32.22 -14.58
CA GLN A 694 26.49 31.37 -14.25
C GLN A 694 26.89 29.89 -14.23
N PHE A 695 27.73 29.45 -15.19
CA PHE A 695 28.28 28.10 -15.18
C PHE A 695 29.29 27.85 -14.06
N ASP A 696 30.11 28.85 -13.70
CA ASP A 696 31.03 28.76 -12.57
C ASP A 696 30.25 28.69 -11.24
N SER A 697 29.18 29.49 -11.09
CA SER A 697 28.25 29.41 -9.96
C SER A 697 27.53 28.07 -9.88
N LEU A 698 27.07 27.52 -11.02
CA LEU A 698 26.47 26.19 -11.08
C LEU A 698 27.45 25.11 -10.64
N LEU A 699 28.70 25.16 -11.11
CA LEU A 699 29.74 24.19 -10.74
C LEU A 699 30.00 24.21 -9.23
N HIS A 700 30.14 25.39 -8.61
CA HIS A 700 30.27 25.53 -7.16
C HIS A 700 29.08 24.90 -6.41
N LEU A 701 27.85 25.23 -6.83
CA LEU A 701 26.63 24.70 -6.21
C LEU A 701 26.54 23.16 -6.27
N LEU A 702 26.98 22.58 -7.40
CA LEU A 702 27.00 21.12 -7.60
C LEU A 702 28.08 20.43 -6.73
N HIS A 703 29.23 21.08 -6.49
CA HIS A 703 30.23 20.62 -5.53
C HIS A 703 29.69 20.66 -4.10
N ASP A 704 29.10 21.78 -3.67
CA ASP A 704 28.55 21.96 -2.32
C ASP A 704 27.39 20.99 -2.03
N SER A 705 26.47 20.82 -2.97
CA SER A 705 25.36 19.86 -2.88
C SER A 705 25.84 18.41 -2.69
N HIS A 706 26.89 18.01 -3.43
CA HIS A 706 27.51 16.69 -3.28
C HIS A 706 28.21 16.52 -1.93
N ALA A 707 28.99 17.52 -1.50
CA ALA A 707 29.65 17.52 -0.19
C ALA A 707 28.62 17.40 0.95
N GLN A 708 27.50 18.13 0.87
CA GLN A 708 26.40 18.04 1.83
C GLN A 708 25.73 16.64 1.81
N ARG A 709 25.49 16.03 0.64
CA ARG A 709 24.97 14.65 0.54
C ARG A 709 25.90 13.66 1.23
N VAL A 710 27.20 13.71 0.95
CA VAL A 710 28.20 12.81 1.54
C VAL A 710 28.29 13.01 3.06
N ALA A 711 28.37 14.26 3.54
CA ALA A 711 28.44 14.59 4.96
C ALA A 711 27.13 14.25 5.74
N LYS A 712 25.97 14.21 5.06
CA LYS A 712 24.71 13.69 5.62
C LYS A 712 24.78 12.16 5.78
N LEU A 713 25.19 11.44 4.73
CA LEU A 713 25.29 9.98 4.75
C LEU A 713 26.33 9.48 5.76
N GLN A 714 27.50 10.09 5.84
CA GLN A 714 28.56 9.77 6.82
C GLN A 714 28.07 9.85 8.27
N ARG A 715 27.31 10.90 8.63
CA ARG A 715 26.81 11.10 10.00
C ARG A 715 25.55 10.31 10.32
N SER A 716 24.85 9.76 9.31
CA SER A 716 23.55 9.09 9.48
C SER A 716 23.62 7.87 10.40
N ALA A 717 24.72 7.11 10.40
CA ALA A 717 24.88 5.97 11.30
C ALA A 717 24.92 6.38 12.79
N GLN A 718 25.63 7.46 13.10
CA GLN A 718 25.72 7.98 14.48
C GLN A 718 24.39 8.58 14.92
N ALA A 719 23.84 9.51 14.13
CA ALA A 719 22.58 10.17 14.44
C ALA A 719 21.43 9.16 14.63
N ALA A 720 21.44 8.03 13.91
CA ALA A 720 20.49 6.95 14.10
C ALA A 720 20.71 6.21 15.44
N ALA A 721 21.96 5.92 15.82
CA ALA A 721 22.27 5.31 17.12
C ALA A 721 21.79 6.16 18.31
N ASP A 722 21.96 7.48 18.19
CA ASP A 722 21.65 8.43 19.26
C ASP A 722 20.13 8.76 19.38
N THR A 723 19.32 8.43 18.37
CA THR A 723 17.91 8.87 18.30
C THR A 723 16.87 7.79 17.98
N ILE A 724 17.25 6.61 17.47
CA ILE A 724 16.28 5.60 17.00
C ILE A 724 16.19 4.39 17.95
N TRP A 725 15.03 4.22 18.56
CA TRP A 725 14.68 2.97 19.24
C TRP A 725 14.27 1.89 18.21
N TRP A 726 15.23 1.08 17.75
CA TRP A 726 14.92 -0.05 16.86
C TRP A 726 14.16 -1.18 17.59
N PRO A 727 13.11 -1.75 16.99
CA PRO A 727 12.43 -2.92 17.54
C PRO A 727 13.32 -4.17 17.43
N PHE A 728 13.09 -5.17 18.29
CA PHE A 728 13.81 -6.46 18.31
C PHE A 728 15.35 -6.33 18.29
N THR A 729 15.88 -5.24 18.87
CA THR A 729 17.31 -4.89 18.86
C THR A 729 17.76 -4.54 20.28
N GLN A 730 18.93 -5.04 20.69
CA GLN A 730 19.57 -4.66 21.95
C GLN A 730 20.67 -3.63 21.65
N HIS A 731 20.35 -2.35 21.84
CA HIS A 731 21.24 -1.22 21.55
C HIS A 731 22.62 -1.33 22.19
N GLN A 732 22.73 -1.89 23.40
CA GLN A 732 24.02 -2.09 24.09
C GLN A 732 25.00 -3.01 23.34
N THR A 733 24.51 -3.78 22.35
CA THR A 733 25.31 -4.72 21.55
C THR A 733 25.51 -4.30 20.10
N LEU A 734 25.07 -3.09 19.72
CA LEU A 734 25.09 -2.61 18.34
C LEU A 734 26.21 -1.59 18.13
N GLY A 735 27.23 -1.93 17.33
CA GLY A 735 28.28 -0.99 16.96
C GLY A 735 27.80 -0.01 15.87
N GLN A 736 28.37 1.20 15.86
CA GLN A 736 28.15 2.18 14.79
C GLN A 736 28.40 1.60 13.37
N HIS A 737 29.31 0.63 13.27
CA HIS A 737 29.67 -0.08 12.04
C HIS A 737 28.73 -1.22 11.64
N ASP A 738 27.84 -1.68 12.53
CA ASP A 738 26.78 -2.64 12.20
C ASP A 738 25.59 -1.95 11.52
N ILE A 739 25.32 -0.69 11.94
CA ILE A 739 24.26 0.17 11.41
C ILE A 739 24.46 0.35 9.90
N THR A 740 23.42 0.04 9.15
CA THR A 740 23.48 -0.04 7.69
C THR A 740 22.74 1.17 7.10
N VAL A 741 23.50 2.18 6.65
CA VAL A 741 22.95 3.41 6.07
C VAL A 741 22.44 3.12 4.65
N ILE A 742 21.14 2.95 4.51
CA ILE A 742 20.46 2.78 3.22
C ILE A 742 20.15 4.18 2.67
N ASP A 743 20.65 4.47 1.46
CA ASP A 743 20.39 5.71 0.73
C ASP A 743 19.08 5.62 -0.07
N SER A 744 18.85 4.49 -0.74
CA SER A 744 17.69 4.25 -1.61
C SER A 744 17.47 2.74 -1.84
N ARG A 745 16.37 2.35 -2.49
CA ARG A 745 16.18 0.96 -3.00
C ARG A 745 15.61 0.94 -4.41
N CYS A 746 16.04 -0.04 -5.20
CA CYS A 746 15.54 -0.31 -6.55
C CYS A 746 15.27 -1.81 -6.69
N GLY A 747 13.99 -2.20 -6.63
CA GLY A 747 13.54 -3.58 -6.59
C GLY A 747 14.12 -4.35 -5.40
N GLU A 748 14.78 -5.47 -5.70
CA GLU A 748 15.41 -6.33 -4.71
C GLU A 748 16.68 -5.75 -4.06
N HIS A 749 17.21 -4.61 -4.53
CA HIS A 749 18.51 -4.09 -4.10
C HIS A 749 18.40 -2.79 -3.30
N TYR A 750 19.04 -2.75 -2.13
CA TYR A 750 19.38 -1.51 -1.42
C TYR A 750 20.60 -0.85 -2.05
N SER A 751 20.56 0.47 -2.21
CA SER A 751 21.76 1.31 -2.32
C SER A 751 22.23 1.62 -0.90
N VAL A 752 23.39 1.08 -0.49
CA VAL A 752 23.91 1.21 0.88
C VAL A 752 25.18 2.04 0.90
N PHE A 753 25.16 3.14 1.64
CA PHE A 753 26.36 3.94 1.86
C PHE A 753 27.39 3.17 2.68
N ARG A 754 28.64 3.16 2.19
CA ARG A 754 29.80 2.68 2.93
C ARG A 754 30.94 3.70 2.84
N ALA A 755 31.45 4.08 4.01
CA ALA A 755 32.81 4.58 4.19
C ALA A 755 33.60 3.49 4.92
N ARG A 756 34.75 3.07 4.40
CA ARG A 756 35.63 2.15 5.14
C ARG A 756 36.41 2.95 6.18
N SER A 757 36.18 2.69 7.46
CA SER A 757 37.17 3.03 8.48
C SER A 757 38.43 2.19 8.20
N VAL A 758 39.58 2.86 8.14
CA VAL A 758 40.88 2.19 8.23
C VAL A 758 41.02 1.77 9.70
N ARG A 759 41.30 0.49 9.97
CA ARG A 759 41.69 0.06 11.33
C ARG A 759 42.95 0.83 11.73
N PRO A 760 43.05 1.36 12.96
CA PRO A 760 44.35 1.74 13.49
C PRO A 760 45.33 0.56 13.37
N ALA A 761 46.53 0.81 12.88
CA ALA A 761 47.61 -0.16 12.96
C ALA A 761 48.09 -0.24 14.42
N ALA A 762 48.34 -1.47 14.89
CA ALA A 762 49.04 -1.87 16.12
C ALA A 762 49.03 -0.92 17.34
N ALA A 763 48.41 -1.38 18.43
CA ALA A 763 48.62 -0.82 19.77
C ALA A 763 48.52 -1.92 20.85
N ASP A 764 49.31 -2.98 20.71
CA ASP A 764 49.67 -3.83 21.86
C ASP A 764 50.75 -3.12 22.70
N ALA A 765 50.69 -3.34 24.02
CA ALA A 765 51.71 -3.11 25.05
C ALA A 765 52.86 -2.09 24.82
N ALA A 766 52.78 -0.97 25.57
CA ALA A 766 53.86 -0.28 26.31
C ALA A 766 55.31 -0.27 25.76
N GLY A 767 55.87 0.94 25.51
CA GLY A 767 57.31 1.11 25.30
C GLY A 767 57.77 2.56 25.07
N MET A 768 58.91 2.93 25.65
CA MET A 768 59.46 4.27 25.81
C MET A 768 60.10 4.92 24.56
N ALA A 769 60.19 6.27 24.61
CA ALA A 769 61.34 7.12 24.22
C ALA A 769 61.60 7.59 22.75
N ASP A 770 61.76 8.92 22.68
CA ASP A 770 62.73 9.77 21.94
C ASP A 770 62.74 10.01 20.40
N GLN A 771 62.47 11.28 20.07
CA GLN A 771 63.27 12.23 19.26
C GLN A 771 63.42 12.22 17.71
N GLN A 772 63.45 13.48 17.21
CA GLN A 772 64.09 14.02 15.98
C GLN A 772 63.40 13.88 14.58
N ALA A 773 62.52 14.86 14.32
CA ALA A 773 62.47 15.76 13.15
C ALA A 773 62.79 15.24 11.72
N GLY A 774 61.80 15.38 10.82
CA GLY A 774 61.94 15.34 9.36
C GLY A 774 60.87 16.18 8.67
N SER A 775 61.22 16.94 7.64
CA SER A 775 60.38 18.02 7.08
C SER A 775 59.24 17.54 6.17
N GLY A 776 58.02 17.96 6.52
CA GLY A 776 56.98 18.52 5.63
C GLY A 776 56.60 17.82 4.32
N ASP A 777 55.39 17.26 4.30
CA ASP A 777 54.47 17.46 3.16
C ASP A 777 53.00 17.46 3.63
N LEU A 778 52.06 17.92 2.79
CA LEU A 778 50.69 18.29 3.21
C LEU A 778 49.73 17.10 3.45
N PRO A 779 48.82 17.17 4.43
CA PRO A 779 47.84 16.11 4.71
C PRO A 779 46.61 16.19 3.80
N GLY A 780 46.20 15.05 3.22
CA GLY A 780 44.91 14.92 2.54
C GLY A 780 44.86 13.89 1.43
N ARG A 781 44.42 12.65 1.73
CA ARG A 781 43.86 11.71 0.74
C ARG A 781 42.66 10.98 1.35
N ASP A 782 41.49 11.24 0.80
CA ASP A 782 40.22 10.96 1.45
C ASP A 782 39.76 9.51 1.49
N VAL A 783 38.92 9.24 2.50
CA VAL A 783 38.18 7.98 2.65
C VAL A 783 37.15 7.88 1.52
N LYS A 784 37.41 7.00 0.54
CA LYS A 784 36.55 6.80 -0.64
C LYS A 784 35.16 6.28 -0.26
N ALA A 785 34.23 7.22 -0.10
CA ALA A 785 32.80 6.99 0.02
C ALA A 785 32.24 6.27 -1.24
N ARG A 786 31.27 5.38 -1.03
CA ARG A 786 30.58 4.64 -2.10
C ARG A 786 29.18 4.22 -1.69
N LEU A 787 28.31 4.03 -2.68
CA LEU A 787 27.02 3.36 -2.58
C LEU A 787 27.18 1.93 -3.11
N ASP A 788 27.08 0.93 -2.24
CA ASP A 788 27.12 -0.49 -2.61
C ASP A 788 25.70 -1.04 -2.78
N MET A 789 25.40 -1.59 -3.95
CA MET A 789 24.14 -2.30 -4.18
C MET A 789 24.16 -3.65 -3.45
N GLN A 790 23.21 -3.86 -2.54
CA GLN A 790 23.07 -5.09 -1.74
C GLN A 790 21.68 -5.70 -1.92
N TYR A 791 21.62 -6.98 -2.29
CA TYR A 791 20.38 -7.73 -2.44
C TYR A 791 19.71 -7.96 -1.07
N ASP A 792 18.43 -7.61 -0.93
CA ASP A 792 17.63 -7.71 0.28
C ASP A 792 17.16 -9.15 0.55
N ALA A 793 18.09 -10.02 0.93
CA ALA A 793 17.82 -11.44 1.18
C ALA A 793 16.94 -11.70 2.41
N CYS A 794 16.85 -10.76 3.35
CA CYS A 794 15.82 -10.81 4.41
C CYS A 794 14.43 -10.32 3.94
N ALA A 795 14.33 -9.84 2.70
CA ALA A 795 13.15 -9.27 2.06
C ALA A 795 12.44 -8.21 2.92
N SER A 796 13.20 -7.32 3.56
CA SER A 796 12.70 -6.30 4.50
C SER A 796 11.68 -6.87 5.50
N TRP A 797 12.09 -7.86 6.30
CA TRP A 797 11.21 -8.59 7.23
C TRP A 797 10.11 -9.39 6.51
N TRP A 798 10.49 -10.06 5.41
CA TRP A 798 9.64 -10.93 4.58
C TRP A 798 8.51 -10.23 3.81
N THR A 799 8.59 -8.89 3.66
CA THR A 799 7.61 -8.04 2.97
C THR A 799 7.86 -7.88 1.48
N GLN A 800 9.12 -7.85 1.02
CA GLN A 800 9.43 -7.48 -0.37
C GLN A 800 8.89 -8.47 -1.40
N GLY A 801 8.34 -7.90 -2.48
CA GLY A 801 7.53 -8.61 -3.46
C GLY A 801 7.67 -8.22 -4.93
N VAL A 802 8.34 -7.11 -5.29
CA VAL A 802 8.54 -6.76 -6.72
C VAL A 802 9.97 -6.43 -7.12
N SER A 803 10.30 -6.75 -8.36
CA SER A 803 11.56 -6.43 -9.03
C SER A 803 11.58 -4.99 -9.57
N ALA A 804 12.78 -4.45 -9.81
CA ALA A 804 13.02 -3.03 -10.10
C ALA A 804 12.05 -2.41 -11.13
N HIS A 805 11.97 -2.96 -12.34
CA HIS A 805 11.11 -2.47 -13.44
C HIS A 805 9.59 -2.51 -13.17
N LEU A 806 9.15 -3.11 -12.06
CA LEU A 806 7.74 -3.20 -11.65
C LEU A 806 7.43 -2.32 -10.44
N GLN A 807 8.45 -1.86 -9.70
CA GLN A 807 8.30 -0.92 -8.60
C GLN A 807 7.67 0.43 -9.04
N PRO A 808 8.04 1.05 -10.18
CA PRO A 808 7.38 2.27 -10.67
C PRO A 808 5.86 2.13 -10.83
N LYS A 809 5.34 0.97 -11.27
CA LYS A 809 3.90 0.74 -11.40
C LYS A 809 3.18 0.79 -10.05
N ILE A 810 3.81 0.26 -9.00
CA ILE A 810 3.26 0.33 -7.63
C ILE A 810 3.39 1.77 -7.08
N VAL A 811 4.51 2.45 -7.32
CA VAL A 811 4.70 3.86 -6.91
C VAL A 811 3.69 4.78 -7.60
N GLN A 812 3.43 4.61 -8.90
CA GLN A 812 2.41 5.35 -9.65
C GLN A 812 1.00 5.06 -9.11
N ALA A 813 0.66 3.80 -8.84
CA ALA A 813 -0.61 3.43 -8.22
C ALA A 813 -0.77 4.03 -6.81
N MET A 814 0.30 4.08 -6.02
CA MET A 814 0.33 4.70 -4.68
C MET A 814 0.25 6.23 -4.73
N ALA A 815 0.93 6.89 -5.67
CA ALA A 815 0.92 8.34 -5.82
C ALA A 815 -0.43 8.84 -6.36
N HIS A 816 -0.97 8.16 -7.38
CA HIS A 816 -2.35 8.37 -7.83
C HIS A 816 -3.34 8.15 -6.70
N ALA A 817 -3.16 7.10 -5.89
CA ALA A 817 -4.05 6.85 -4.75
C ALA A 817 -3.91 7.91 -3.64
N ALA A 818 -2.69 8.40 -3.38
CA ALA A 818 -2.45 9.46 -2.42
C ALA A 818 -3.07 10.79 -2.86
N GLY A 819 -2.95 11.15 -4.14
CA GLY A 819 -3.56 12.37 -4.70
C GLY A 819 -5.08 12.29 -4.89
N ARG A 820 -5.62 11.11 -5.23
CA ARG A 820 -7.06 10.92 -5.54
C ARG A 820 -7.92 10.51 -4.34
N TRP A 821 -7.33 9.89 -3.32
CA TRP A 821 -8.04 9.42 -2.12
C TRP A 821 -7.32 9.68 -0.80
N GLY A 822 -5.99 9.78 -0.78
CA GLY A 822 -5.19 9.81 0.44
C GLY A 822 -5.50 8.58 1.32
N HIS A 823 -6.16 8.83 2.44
CA HIS A 823 -6.89 7.79 3.18
C HIS A 823 -8.37 8.17 3.29
N VAL A 824 -9.23 7.40 2.64
CA VAL A 824 -10.69 7.42 2.84
C VAL A 824 -11.13 6.34 3.81
N ILE A 825 -12.31 6.56 4.40
CA ILE A 825 -13.10 5.54 5.11
C ILE A 825 -13.26 4.29 4.24
N PHE A 826 -12.74 3.15 4.71
CA PHE A 826 -12.97 1.88 4.02
C PHE A 826 -14.32 1.26 4.36
N PRO A 827 -14.58 0.77 5.57
CA PRO A 827 -15.60 -0.24 5.74
C PRO A 827 -16.97 0.46 5.86
N GLU A 828 -18.07 -0.25 5.57
CA GLU A 828 -19.31 0.31 4.96
C GLU A 828 -19.12 0.74 3.52
N SER A 829 -18.21 1.69 3.40
CA SER A 829 -17.90 2.37 2.17
C SER A 829 -17.17 1.41 1.24
N THR A 830 -16.82 1.91 0.08
CA THR A 830 -15.80 1.25 -0.71
C THR A 830 -15.14 2.28 -1.59
N HIS A 831 -13.88 2.01 -1.92
CA HIS A 831 -13.13 2.76 -2.91
C HIS A 831 -12.48 1.75 -3.83
N GLU A 832 -12.27 2.16 -5.07
CA GLU A 832 -11.75 1.34 -6.17
C GLU A 832 -10.57 0.43 -5.75
N PRO A 833 -9.53 0.93 -5.06
CA PRO A 833 -8.45 0.07 -4.57
C PRO A 833 -8.88 -1.07 -3.64
N ALA A 834 -9.74 -0.83 -2.64
CA ALA A 834 -10.09 -1.86 -1.66
C ALA A 834 -11.07 -2.89 -2.22
N LEU A 835 -11.99 -2.48 -3.10
CA LEU A 835 -12.90 -3.42 -3.77
C LEU A 835 -12.15 -4.32 -4.76
N GLU A 836 -11.17 -3.78 -5.50
CA GLU A 836 -10.30 -4.58 -6.37
C GLU A 836 -9.38 -5.50 -5.56
N CYS A 837 -8.82 -5.02 -4.45
CA CYS A 837 -8.03 -5.85 -3.53
C CYS A 837 -8.87 -7.02 -3.00
N THR A 838 -10.11 -6.75 -2.56
CA THR A 838 -11.10 -7.77 -2.15
C THR A 838 -11.36 -8.80 -3.25
N ARG A 839 -11.57 -8.34 -4.49
CA ARG A 839 -11.83 -9.22 -5.65
C ARG A 839 -10.64 -10.12 -5.92
N LEU A 840 -9.43 -9.57 -5.96
CA LEU A 840 -8.19 -10.31 -6.23
C LEU A 840 -7.88 -11.33 -5.12
N LEU A 841 -8.12 -10.98 -3.85
CA LEU A 841 -7.97 -11.89 -2.72
C LEU A 841 -8.93 -13.08 -2.78
N LEU A 842 -10.22 -12.85 -3.06
CA LEU A 842 -11.20 -13.94 -3.17
C LEU A 842 -11.03 -14.79 -4.43
N GLN A 843 -10.47 -14.23 -5.51
CA GLN A 843 -10.19 -14.96 -6.76
C GLN A 843 -8.81 -15.63 -6.78
N GLY A 844 -7.90 -15.24 -5.90
CA GLY A 844 -6.59 -15.85 -5.65
C GLY A 844 -6.57 -16.69 -4.36
N PRO A 845 -5.95 -16.24 -3.25
CA PRO A 845 -5.79 -17.03 -2.01
C PRO A 845 -7.10 -17.57 -1.41
N GLY A 846 -8.22 -16.86 -1.60
CA GLY A 846 -9.54 -17.27 -1.12
C GLY A 846 -10.28 -18.29 -2.00
N LYS A 847 -9.77 -18.61 -3.19
CA LYS A 847 -10.52 -19.29 -4.25
C LYS A 847 -11.08 -20.63 -3.80
N GLY A 848 -12.41 -20.77 -3.85
CA GLY A 848 -13.12 -22.00 -3.51
C GLY A 848 -13.25 -22.32 -2.02
N TRP A 849 -12.96 -21.36 -1.11
CA TRP A 849 -13.22 -21.53 0.32
C TRP A 849 -13.67 -20.24 1.00
N ALA A 850 -12.99 -19.11 0.75
CA ALA A 850 -13.35 -17.82 1.33
C ALA A 850 -14.47 -17.16 0.53
N SER A 851 -15.34 -16.44 1.24
CA SER A 851 -16.40 -15.59 0.66
C SER A 851 -16.37 -14.15 1.19
N ARG A 852 -15.45 -13.86 2.11
CA ARG A 852 -15.29 -12.58 2.80
C ARG A 852 -13.82 -12.25 2.96
N VAL A 853 -13.53 -10.95 2.94
CA VAL A 853 -12.23 -10.35 3.28
C VAL A 853 -12.52 -9.30 4.35
N PHE A 854 -11.86 -9.42 5.49
CA PHE A 854 -11.78 -8.39 6.51
C PHE A 854 -10.42 -7.69 6.37
N PHE A 855 -10.31 -6.38 6.57
CA PHE A 855 -9.05 -5.63 6.41
C PHE A 855 -8.54 -5.04 7.73
N SER A 856 -7.23 -5.12 7.96
CA SER A 856 -6.54 -4.56 9.12
C SER A 856 -5.14 -4.07 8.75
N ASP A 857 -4.41 -3.51 9.72
CA ASP A 857 -3.15 -2.79 9.42
C ASP A 857 -1.96 -3.75 9.20
N ASN A 858 -1.88 -4.83 9.97
CA ASN A 858 -0.74 -5.76 9.97
C ASN A 858 -1.10 -7.21 10.32
N GLY A 859 -0.11 -8.11 10.22
CA GLY A 859 -0.29 -9.54 10.48
C GLY A 859 -0.91 -9.90 11.83
N SER A 860 -0.35 -9.38 12.92
CA SER A 860 -0.83 -9.66 14.29
C SER A 860 -2.28 -9.24 14.46
N THR A 861 -2.67 -8.09 13.88
CA THR A 861 -4.07 -7.65 13.89
C THR A 861 -4.98 -8.61 13.12
N ALA A 862 -4.55 -9.13 11.96
CA ALA A 862 -5.30 -10.12 11.19
C ALA A 862 -5.46 -11.46 11.94
N ILE A 863 -4.50 -11.85 12.79
CA ILE A 863 -4.62 -13.04 13.64
C ILE A 863 -5.57 -12.81 14.82
N GLU A 864 -5.54 -11.63 15.47
CA GLU A 864 -6.57 -11.28 16.46
C GLU A 864 -7.98 -11.19 15.84
N VAL A 865 -8.11 -10.82 14.56
CA VAL A 865 -9.36 -10.92 13.79
C VAL A 865 -9.75 -12.41 13.68
N ALA A 866 -8.82 -13.27 13.27
CA ALA A 866 -9.05 -14.70 13.03
C ALA A 866 -9.38 -15.54 14.27
N LEU A 867 -8.69 -15.35 15.40
CA LEU A 867 -9.00 -16.06 16.64
C LEU A 867 -10.44 -15.78 17.09
N LYS A 868 -10.84 -14.50 17.03
CA LYS A 868 -12.23 -14.08 17.28
C LYS A 868 -13.19 -14.63 16.22
N MET A 869 -12.76 -14.80 14.96
CA MET A 869 -13.53 -15.50 13.93
C MET A 869 -13.84 -16.96 14.32
N ALA A 870 -12.84 -17.71 14.75
CA ALA A 870 -12.96 -19.14 15.06
C ALA A 870 -13.82 -19.41 16.29
N PHE A 871 -13.53 -18.76 17.43
CA PHE A 871 -14.23 -19.04 18.68
C PHE A 871 -15.75 -18.89 18.58
N ARG A 872 -16.24 -17.90 17.81
CA ARG A 872 -17.69 -17.75 17.59
C ARG A 872 -18.28 -18.92 16.80
N LYS A 873 -17.61 -19.37 15.73
CA LYS A 873 -18.12 -20.48 14.91
C LYS A 873 -18.19 -21.76 15.74
N PHE A 874 -17.16 -22.05 16.55
CA PHE A 874 -17.21 -23.12 17.55
C PHE A 874 -18.39 -22.97 18.54
N MET A 875 -18.57 -21.77 19.11
CA MET A 875 -19.64 -21.51 20.07
C MET A 875 -21.05 -21.57 19.47
N ALA A 876 -21.20 -21.30 18.17
CA ALA A 876 -22.45 -21.45 17.45
C ALA A 876 -22.74 -22.93 17.15
N ASP A 877 -21.74 -23.68 16.67
CA ASP A 877 -21.87 -25.09 16.29
C ASP A 877 -22.21 -25.99 17.50
N ASN A 878 -21.60 -25.71 18.66
CA ASN A 878 -21.83 -26.44 19.90
C ASN A 878 -23.04 -25.94 20.71
N GLN A 879 -23.91 -25.12 20.10
CA GLN A 879 -25.18 -24.63 20.66
C GLN A 879 -25.10 -23.89 22.01
N TYR A 880 -23.90 -23.48 22.48
CA TYR A 880 -23.71 -22.61 23.66
C TYR A 880 -24.45 -21.25 23.59
N PHE A 881 -25.04 -20.93 22.43
CA PHE A 881 -25.84 -19.73 22.16
C PHE A 881 -27.36 -19.96 21.99
N LEU A 882 -27.87 -21.20 22.02
CA LEU A 882 -29.19 -21.54 21.46
C LEU A 882 -30.24 -22.13 22.44
N SER A 883 -30.23 -21.67 23.70
CA SER A 883 -31.47 -21.59 24.48
C SER A 883 -31.38 -20.47 25.53
N SER A 884 -32.11 -19.37 25.29
CA SER A 884 -32.37 -18.27 26.25
C SER A 884 -31.18 -17.82 27.12
N TRP A 885 -30.40 -16.87 26.60
CA TRP A 885 -29.46 -16.04 27.39
C TRP A 885 -30.14 -15.26 28.54
N GLN A 886 -31.48 -15.26 28.57
CA GLN A 886 -32.32 -14.71 29.62
C GLN A 886 -32.71 -15.73 30.72
N SER A 887 -32.36 -17.02 30.62
CA SER A 887 -32.67 -18.05 31.64
C SER A 887 -31.46 -18.82 32.18
N SER A 888 -30.27 -18.66 31.58
CA SER A 888 -29.02 -19.26 32.06
C SER A 888 -28.36 -18.43 33.17
N VAL A 889 -28.53 -17.10 33.15
CA VAL A 889 -27.97 -16.17 34.14
C VAL A 889 -28.55 -16.41 35.55
N ASP A 890 -29.84 -16.76 35.64
CA ASP A 890 -30.53 -17.05 36.91
C ASP A 890 -30.32 -18.49 37.42
N LYS A 891 -29.48 -19.30 36.74
CA LYS A 891 -29.18 -20.69 37.12
C LYS A 891 -27.70 -20.98 37.36
N GLY A 892 -26.88 -19.93 37.56
CA GLY A 892 -25.50 -20.06 38.08
C GLY A 892 -24.55 -20.92 37.24
N SER A 893 -24.84 -21.09 35.95
CA SER A 893 -24.09 -21.97 35.05
C SER A 893 -22.96 -21.21 34.35
N SER A 894 -21.72 -21.36 34.80
CA SER A 894 -20.56 -20.73 34.16
C SER A 894 -20.32 -21.30 32.74
N PRO A 895 -20.04 -20.45 31.72
CA PRO A 895 -19.59 -20.95 30.42
C PRO A 895 -18.20 -21.60 30.53
N PRO A 896 -17.87 -22.60 29.67
CA PRO A 896 -16.60 -23.32 29.76
C PRO A 896 -15.40 -22.43 29.39
N GLN A 897 -14.26 -22.68 30.03
CA GLN A 897 -12.99 -22.03 29.68
C GLN A 897 -12.50 -22.55 28.31
N LEU A 898 -12.37 -21.66 27.33
CA LEU A 898 -11.97 -22.01 25.97
C LEU A 898 -10.45 -21.88 25.74
N GLY A 899 -9.83 -22.93 25.23
CA GLY A 899 -8.42 -22.99 24.82
C GLY A 899 -8.23 -23.02 23.30
N VAL A 900 -6.97 -22.90 22.87
CA VAL A 900 -6.53 -22.99 21.46
C VAL A 900 -5.64 -24.22 21.28
N LEU A 901 -5.82 -24.96 20.18
CA LEU A 901 -4.89 -25.99 19.75
C LEU A 901 -3.96 -25.41 18.67
N GLY A 902 -2.66 -25.36 18.96
CA GLY A 902 -1.63 -24.82 18.08
C GLY A 902 -0.39 -25.73 18.00
N LEU A 903 0.48 -25.45 17.04
CA LEU A 903 1.71 -26.20 16.82
C LEU A 903 2.87 -25.69 17.68
N THR A 904 3.68 -26.61 18.20
CA THR A 904 4.98 -26.30 18.81
C THR A 904 5.84 -25.48 17.83
N ASN A 905 6.40 -24.37 18.31
CA ASN A 905 7.20 -23.39 17.53
C ASN A 905 6.45 -22.54 16.48
N ALA A 906 5.12 -22.46 16.50
CA ALA A 906 4.39 -21.48 15.70
C ALA A 906 4.60 -20.05 16.25
N TYR A 907 4.44 -19.02 15.42
CA TYR A 907 4.48 -17.61 15.85
C TYR A 907 3.37 -16.78 15.21
N HIS A 908 2.64 -16.06 16.04
CA HIS A 908 1.37 -15.41 15.68
C HIS A 908 1.33 -13.90 15.98
N GLY A 909 2.46 -13.31 16.38
CA GLY A 909 2.58 -11.90 16.78
C GLY A 909 2.81 -11.71 18.29
N ASP A 910 3.14 -10.47 18.68
CA ASP A 910 3.67 -10.14 20.02
C ASP A 910 2.62 -9.63 21.03
N THR A 911 1.32 -9.77 20.76
CA THR A 911 0.27 -9.41 21.73
C THR A 911 -0.03 -10.57 22.67
N LEU A 912 -0.55 -10.32 23.87
CA LEU A 912 -0.76 -11.36 24.90
C LEU A 912 -1.58 -12.55 24.36
N GLY A 913 -2.72 -12.28 23.71
CA GLY A 913 -3.58 -13.32 23.11
C GLY A 913 -3.01 -14.01 21.86
N THR A 914 -1.86 -13.57 21.33
CA THR A 914 -1.10 -14.29 20.29
C THR A 914 0.09 -15.06 20.88
N MET A 915 0.62 -14.65 22.05
CA MET A 915 1.60 -15.42 22.81
C MET A 915 0.99 -16.65 23.50
N ASP A 916 -0.28 -16.56 23.95
CA ASP A 916 -1.02 -17.67 24.56
C ASP A 916 -1.31 -18.84 23.58
N ALA A 917 -1.17 -18.61 22.26
CA ALA A 917 -1.36 -19.61 21.21
C ALA A 917 -0.07 -20.34 20.80
N VAL A 918 1.05 -20.09 21.49
CA VAL A 918 2.42 -20.53 21.11
C VAL A 918 3.01 -21.42 22.20
N ALA A 919 3.98 -22.28 21.87
CA ALA A 919 4.66 -23.20 22.80
C ALA A 919 5.78 -22.52 23.62
N PRO A 920 6.35 -23.17 24.66
CA PRO A 920 7.26 -22.51 25.60
C PRO A 920 8.61 -22.19 24.94
N SER A 921 9.06 -20.94 25.07
CA SER A 921 10.29 -20.45 24.47
C SER A 921 10.98 -19.40 25.35
N PRO A 922 12.22 -18.98 25.03
CA PRO A 922 12.86 -17.84 25.69
C PRO A 922 12.10 -16.51 25.57
N TYR A 923 11.12 -16.39 24.66
CA TYR A 923 10.48 -15.13 24.27
C TYR A 923 9.11 -14.89 24.94
N ASN A 924 8.44 -15.95 25.41
CA ASN A 924 7.16 -15.90 26.13
C ASN A 924 7.29 -16.39 27.60
N GLY A 925 8.51 -16.58 28.10
CA GLY A 925 8.76 -16.95 29.50
C GLY A 925 8.54 -15.80 30.50
N ILE A 926 8.66 -16.12 31.80
CA ILE A 926 8.29 -15.25 32.94
C ILE A 926 9.00 -13.88 33.00
N LYS A 927 10.10 -13.70 32.24
CA LYS A 927 10.84 -12.42 32.09
C LYS A 927 10.33 -11.53 30.93
N GLN A 928 9.34 -11.98 30.18
CA GLN A 928 8.66 -11.23 29.11
C GLN A 928 7.15 -11.21 29.32
N THR A 929 6.54 -12.30 29.79
CA THR A 929 5.10 -12.36 30.12
C THR A 929 4.87 -13.37 31.26
N PRO A 930 4.38 -12.95 32.45
CA PRO A 930 4.32 -13.85 33.62
C PRO A 930 3.26 -14.96 33.66
N TRP A 931 2.39 -15.09 32.65
CA TRP A 931 1.12 -15.85 32.75
C TRP A 931 1.03 -17.11 31.84
N TYR A 932 2.15 -17.62 31.36
CA TYR A 932 2.23 -18.53 30.20
C TYR A 932 2.49 -20.04 30.53
N THR A 933 1.81 -21.00 29.85
CA THR A 933 2.03 -22.49 30.00
C THR A 933 1.60 -23.35 28.77
N ALA A 934 2.21 -24.54 28.52
CA ALA A 934 1.80 -25.53 27.46
C ALA A 934 2.36 -26.98 27.64
N ARG A 935 1.88 -28.00 26.87
CA ARG A 935 2.26 -29.46 26.93
C ARG A 935 2.09 -30.23 25.57
N GLY A 936 2.74 -31.39 25.39
CA GLY A 936 2.69 -32.29 24.19
C GLY A 936 3.68 -33.48 24.29
N HIS A 937 3.94 -34.40 23.31
CA HIS A 937 3.40 -34.64 21.95
C HIS A 937 3.84 -36.03 21.35
N ARG A 938 2.98 -36.78 20.60
CA ARG A 938 3.27 -37.95 19.68
C ARG A 938 1.96 -38.71 19.26
N SER A 939 1.71 -39.38 18.12
CA SER A 939 2.27 -39.56 16.74
C SER A 939 1.75 -40.92 16.17
N ILE A 940 1.18 -41.17 14.95
CA ILE A 940 1.49 -40.71 13.57
C ILE A 940 0.29 -40.59 12.56
N ALA A 941 -0.90 -41.22 12.69
CA ALA A 941 -2.00 -41.06 11.68
C ALA A 941 -3.42 -41.26 12.22
N SER A 942 -3.87 -42.52 12.47
CA SER A 942 -4.90 -42.72 13.51
C SER A 942 -4.35 -42.08 14.77
N ILE A 943 -3.11 -42.39 15.16
CA ILE A 943 -2.44 -41.78 16.30
C ILE A 943 -1.88 -40.35 16.03
N TYR A 944 -2.36 -39.65 15.00
CA TYR A 944 -2.38 -38.18 14.99
C TYR A 944 -3.78 -37.71 15.37
N ASP A 945 -4.83 -38.31 14.80
CA ASP A 945 -6.20 -38.17 15.28
C ASP A 945 -6.30 -38.53 16.78
N ASP A 946 -6.10 -39.79 17.19
CA ASP A 946 -6.09 -40.30 18.57
C ASP A 946 -5.20 -39.46 19.51
N TYR A 947 -4.06 -38.95 19.03
CA TYR A 947 -3.18 -38.08 19.83
C TYR A 947 -3.80 -36.70 20.05
N ILE A 948 -4.36 -36.08 19.01
CA ILE A 948 -5.03 -34.79 19.11
C ILE A 948 -6.30 -34.92 19.94
N GLU A 949 -7.05 -36.01 19.78
CA GLU A 949 -8.18 -36.37 20.64
C GLU A 949 -7.72 -36.53 22.10
N GLU A 950 -6.63 -37.28 22.36
CA GLU A 950 -6.08 -37.46 23.71
C GLU A 950 -5.65 -36.13 24.33
N GLN A 951 -4.95 -35.24 23.61
CA GLN A 951 -4.54 -33.94 24.18
C GLN A 951 -5.74 -33.04 24.46
N MET A 952 -6.76 -33.07 23.60
CA MET A 952 -8.03 -32.40 23.89
C MET A 952 -8.69 -32.97 25.15
N ASP A 953 -8.77 -34.29 25.27
CA ASP A 953 -9.35 -34.97 26.43
C ASP A 953 -8.52 -34.76 27.71
N VAL A 954 -7.19 -34.62 27.61
CA VAL A 954 -6.31 -34.22 28.73
C VAL A 954 -6.61 -32.77 29.15
N TYR A 955 -6.75 -31.86 28.19
CA TYR A 955 -7.12 -30.46 28.46
C TYR A 955 -8.51 -30.35 29.11
N HIS A 956 -9.48 -31.16 28.67
CA HIS A 956 -10.82 -31.24 29.27
C HIS A 956 -10.78 -31.87 30.69
N ARG A 957 -10.03 -32.97 30.87
CA ARG A 957 -9.93 -33.69 32.16
C ARG A 957 -9.17 -32.93 33.25
N HIS A 958 -8.17 -32.11 32.90
CA HIS A 958 -7.44 -31.30 33.88
C HIS A 958 -8.29 -30.22 34.59
N GLY A 959 -9.56 -30.03 34.22
CA GLY A 959 -10.54 -29.26 34.98
C GLY A 959 -11.30 -30.04 36.06
N ALA A 960 -11.38 -31.38 35.99
CA ALA A 960 -12.35 -32.19 36.72
C ALA A 960 -12.18 -32.25 38.26
N GLY A 961 -11.06 -31.76 38.80
CA GLY A 961 -10.86 -31.56 40.24
C GLY A 961 -11.30 -30.19 40.78
N ALA A 962 -11.71 -29.28 39.89
CA ALA A 962 -12.22 -27.95 40.20
C ALA A 962 -13.66 -27.80 39.69
N LYS A 963 -14.35 -26.72 40.08
CA LYS A 963 -15.76 -26.48 39.74
C LYS A 963 -15.99 -25.95 38.30
N GLU A 964 -15.05 -26.18 37.38
CA GLU A 964 -15.02 -25.51 36.07
C GLU A 964 -14.71 -26.49 34.92
N HIS A 965 -15.42 -26.35 33.81
CA HIS A 965 -15.29 -27.19 32.62
C HIS A 965 -14.46 -26.45 31.55
N ARG A 966 -13.64 -27.19 30.79
CA ARG A 966 -12.71 -26.64 29.78
C ARG A 966 -12.92 -27.29 28.41
N SER A 967 -12.75 -26.53 27.33
CA SER A 967 -12.96 -27.00 25.95
C SER A 967 -12.01 -26.31 24.97
N VAL A 968 -11.70 -26.92 23.82
CA VAL A 968 -10.86 -26.29 22.78
C VAL A 968 -11.76 -25.63 21.75
N GLY A 969 -11.62 -24.32 21.54
CA GLY A 969 -12.53 -23.52 20.71
C GLY A 969 -11.98 -23.01 19.37
N ALA A 970 -10.69 -23.22 19.09
CA ALA A 970 -10.06 -22.88 17.82
C ALA A 970 -8.82 -23.73 17.56
N CYS A 971 -8.53 -24.00 16.29
CA CYS A 971 -7.26 -24.53 15.83
C CYS A 971 -6.53 -23.46 15.00
N ILE A 972 -5.23 -23.26 15.22
CA ILE A 972 -4.41 -22.32 14.47
C ILE A 972 -3.07 -22.96 14.04
N ILE A 973 -2.69 -22.74 12.78
CA ILE A 973 -1.38 -23.12 12.25
C ILE A 973 -0.80 -22.05 11.35
N GLU A 974 0.52 -21.91 11.31
CA GLU A 974 1.22 -21.45 10.12
C GLU A 974 1.27 -22.64 9.13
N PRO A 975 0.50 -22.62 8.00
CA PRO A 975 0.43 -23.75 7.10
C PRO A 975 1.73 -23.91 6.28
N VAL A 976 2.18 -25.16 6.13
CA VAL A 976 3.41 -25.59 5.43
C VAL A 976 4.73 -25.13 6.06
N MET A 977 4.84 -23.89 6.55
CA MET A 977 6.07 -23.37 7.15
C MET A 977 5.81 -22.42 8.31
N GLN A 978 6.43 -22.70 9.46
CA GLN A 978 6.55 -21.80 10.60
C GLN A 978 7.70 -20.82 10.36
N GLY A 979 7.39 -19.57 10.05
CA GLY A 979 8.37 -18.57 9.61
C GLY A 979 9.32 -18.17 10.74
N ALA A 980 8.80 -17.50 11.77
CA ALA A 980 9.62 -17.01 12.89
C ALA A 980 10.09 -18.13 13.83
N GLY A 981 9.43 -19.30 13.81
CA GLY A 981 9.86 -20.51 14.52
C GLY A 981 11.16 -21.14 14.02
N GLY A 982 11.75 -20.63 12.93
CA GLY A 982 13.00 -21.13 12.34
C GLY A 982 12.86 -21.63 10.90
N MET A 983 11.89 -21.13 10.13
CA MET A 983 11.56 -21.63 8.77
C MET A 983 11.29 -23.15 8.74
N ILE A 984 10.75 -23.69 9.84
CA ILE A 984 10.46 -25.11 10.03
C ILE A 984 9.31 -25.50 9.12
N ILE A 985 9.35 -26.69 8.51
CA ILE A 985 8.20 -27.33 7.86
C ILE A 985 7.61 -28.37 8.83
N PRO A 986 6.46 -28.12 9.45
CA PRO A 986 5.66 -29.17 10.09
C PRO A 986 5.16 -30.15 9.02
N ASP A 987 5.00 -31.43 9.37
CA ASP A 987 4.50 -32.43 8.43
C ASP A 987 3.11 -32.03 7.88
N PRO A 988 2.95 -31.86 6.55
CA PRO A 988 1.66 -31.62 5.94
C PRO A 988 0.62 -32.72 6.21
N ALA A 989 1.03 -33.94 6.56
CA ALA A 989 0.13 -34.99 7.05
C ALA A 989 -0.37 -34.70 8.48
N PHE A 990 0.49 -34.24 9.40
CA PHE A 990 0.07 -33.76 10.72
C PHE A 990 -0.90 -32.59 10.60
N GLN A 991 -0.54 -31.56 9.82
CA GLN A 991 -1.40 -30.39 9.63
C GLN A 991 -2.75 -30.78 9.01
N ARG A 992 -2.79 -31.71 8.05
CA ARG A 992 -4.03 -32.29 7.51
C ARG A 992 -4.86 -33.04 8.55
N SER A 993 -4.25 -33.94 9.32
CA SER A 993 -4.93 -34.68 10.40
C SER A 993 -5.54 -33.68 11.39
N MET A 994 -4.78 -32.69 11.87
CA MET A 994 -5.30 -31.69 12.79
C MET A 994 -6.44 -30.86 12.21
N VAL A 995 -6.37 -30.43 10.94
CA VAL A 995 -7.51 -29.79 10.25
C VAL A 995 -8.74 -30.72 10.23
N CYS A 996 -8.55 -32.01 9.94
CA CYS A 996 -9.63 -32.98 9.87
C CYS A 996 -10.24 -33.30 11.25
N VAL A 997 -9.43 -33.50 12.29
CA VAL A 997 -9.86 -33.81 13.67
C VAL A 997 -10.60 -32.64 14.28
N CYS A 998 -10.04 -31.43 14.16
CA CYS A 998 -10.71 -30.22 14.61
C CYS A 998 -12.05 -30.07 13.88
N ARG A 999 -12.10 -30.22 12.56
CA ARG A 999 -13.36 -30.14 11.80
C ARG A 999 -14.36 -31.25 12.12
N LYS A 1000 -13.92 -32.49 12.39
CA LYS A 1000 -14.76 -33.60 12.90
C LYS A 1000 -15.42 -33.22 14.24
N LYS A 1001 -14.68 -32.56 15.13
CA LYS A 1001 -15.15 -32.10 16.46
C LYS A 1001 -15.72 -30.67 16.45
N GLY A 1002 -16.07 -30.11 15.29
CA GLY A 1002 -16.69 -28.78 15.17
C GLY A 1002 -15.77 -27.59 15.51
N ILE A 1003 -14.45 -27.80 15.63
CA ILE A 1003 -13.44 -26.77 15.90
C ILE A 1003 -12.99 -26.12 14.58
N PRO A 1004 -13.21 -24.80 14.41
CA PRO A 1004 -12.80 -24.09 13.20
C PRO A 1004 -11.29 -23.88 13.12
N VAL A 1005 -10.79 -23.89 11.88
CA VAL A 1005 -9.35 -23.89 11.58
C VAL A 1005 -8.90 -22.56 10.97
N ILE A 1006 -7.87 -21.96 11.56
CA ILE A 1006 -7.20 -20.74 11.12
C ILE A 1006 -5.86 -21.07 10.47
N PHE A 1007 -5.62 -20.54 9.27
CA PHE A 1007 -4.30 -20.53 8.64
C PHE A 1007 -3.63 -19.15 8.73
N ASP A 1008 -2.51 -19.07 9.43
CA ASP A 1008 -1.65 -17.90 9.48
C ASP A 1008 -0.77 -17.84 8.21
N GLU A 1009 -1.35 -17.28 7.15
CA GLU A 1009 -0.65 -17.05 5.87
C GLU A 1009 -0.02 -15.64 5.77
N VAL A 1010 0.09 -14.93 6.89
CA VAL A 1010 0.78 -13.64 7.02
C VAL A 1010 2.26 -13.78 6.61
N PHE A 1011 2.80 -14.99 6.74
CA PHE A 1011 4.07 -15.38 6.14
C PHE A 1011 3.88 -16.13 4.82
N SER A 1012 3.15 -17.26 4.82
CA SER A 1012 3.26 -18.29 3.77
C SER A 1012 2.46 -18.04 2.48
N GLY A 1013 1.48 -17.13 2.49
CA GLY A 1013 0.60 -16.88 1.35
C GLY A 1013 1.20 -16.00 0.24
N LEU A 1014 0.36 -15.63 -0.72
CA LEU A 1014 0.64 -14.65 -1.79
C LEU A 1014 1.91 -14.98 -2.60
N TRP A 1015 2.06 -16.26 -2.95
CA TRP A 1015 3.22 -16.85 -3.62
C TRP A 1015 4.54 -16.89 -2.81
N ARG A 1016 4.58 -16.55 -1.50
CA ARG A 1016 5.81 -16.73 -0.68
C ARG A 1016 6.33 -18.17 -0.77
N LEU A 1017 5.44 -19.15 -0.62
CA LEU A 1017 5.72 -20.58 -0.83
C LEU A 1017 5.37 -21.08 -2.25
N GLY A 1018 5.16 -20.18 -3.21
CA GLY A 1018 4.89 -20.51 -4.61
C GLY A 1018 3.45 -20.89 -4.94
N THR A 1019 2.51 -20.80 -4.00
CA THR A 1019 1.05 -20.94 -4.21
C THR A 1019 0.31 -19.71 -3.66
N ALA A 1020 -0.90 -19.43 -4.13
CA ALA A 1020 -1.62 -18.19 -3.78
C ALA A 1020 -1.98 -18.21 -2.30
N SER A 1021 -2.41 -19.38 -1.85
CA SER A 1021 -2.48 -19.78 -0.47
C SER A 1021 -1.70 -21.09 -0.27
N ALA A 1022 -1.09 -21.27 0.90
CA ALA A 1022 -0.45 -22.51 1.33
C ALA A 1022 -1.46 -23.66 1.54
N ALA A 1023 -2.76 -23.38 1.66
CA ALA A 1023 -3.82 -24.38 1.60
C ALA A 1023 -3.77 -25.24 0.32
N GLU A 1024 -3.34 -24.68 -0.82
CA GLU A 1024 -3.10 -25.45 -2.05
C GLU A 1024 -2.06 -26.56 -1.88
N ARG A 1025 -1.06 -26.34 -1.03
CA ARG A 1025 0.02 -27.30 -0.73
C ARG A 1025 -0.36 -28.27 0.38
N LEU A 1026 -1.15 -27.85 1.37
CA LEU A 1026 -1.70 -28.74 2.38
C LEU A 1026 -2.81 -29.66 1.83
N GLY A 1027 -3.47 -29.27 0.73
CA GLY A 1027 -4.59 -30.05 0.16
C GLY A 1027 -5.86 -30.03 1.02
N VAL A 1028 -5.88 -29.22 2.08
CA VAL A 1028 -7.05 -28.96 2.93
C VAL A 1028 -7.25 -27.46 3.07
N ARG A 1029 -8.52 -27.05 3.10
CA ARG A 1029 -8.93 -25.64 3.22
C ARG A 1029 -9.16 -25.28 4.70
N PRO A 1030 -8.77 -24.07 5.13
CA PRO A 1030 -9.13 -23.55 6.44
C PRO A 1030 -10.58 -23.06 6.46
N ASP A 1031 -11.05 -22.71 7.64
CA ASP A 1031 -12.29 -21.95 7.81
C ASP A 1031 -12.04 -20.43 7.77
N ILE A 1032 -10.80 -20.02 8.11
CA ILE A 1032 -10.28 -18.64 8.23
C ILE A 1032 -8.79 -18.59 7.79
N ALA A 1033 -8.33 -17.53 7.14
CA ALA A 1033 -6.89 -17.36 6.86
C ALA A 1033 -6.44 -15.89 6.81
N CYS A 1034 -5.23 -15.60 7.29
CA CYS A 1034 -4.68 -14.25 7.42
C CYS A 1034 -3.60 -13.99 6.37
N PHE A 1035 -3.51 -12.78 5.79
CA PHE A 1035 -2.46 -12.41 4.83
C PHE A 1035 -1.99 -10.98 5.09
N ALA A 1036 -0.70 -10.71 4.88
CA ALA A 1036 -0.11 -9.36 4.96
C ALA A 1036 1.19 -9.35 4.14
N LYS A 1037 2.20 -8.57 4.57
CA LYS A 1037 3.60 -8.60 4.08
C LYS A 1037 3.72 -8.44 2.56
N LEU A 1038 3.76 -9.54 1.80
CA LEU A 1038 3.74 -9.55 0.33
C LEU A 1038 2.51 -8.85 -0.26
N LEU A 1039 1.42 -8.70 0.50
CA LEU A 1039 0.14 -8.13 0.05
C LEU A 1039 0.32 -6.84 -0.75
N THR A 1040 1.22 -5.94 -0.34
CA THR A 1040 1.42 -4.59 -0.92
C THR A 1040 2.70 -4.46 -1.75
N GLY A 1041 3.32 -5.57 -2.16
CA GLY A 1041 4.63 -5.56 -2.82
C GLY A 1041 5.82 -5.28 -1.89
N GLY A 1042 5.55 -5.02 -0.60
CA GLY A 1042 6.55 -4.56 0.37
C GLY A 1042 6.72 -3.04 0.45
N MET A 1043 5.76 -2.26 -0.07
CA MET A 1043 5.86 -0.80 -0.14
C MET A 1043 5.26 -0.07 1.07
N ILE A 1044 4.20 -0.61 1.69
CA ILE A 1044 3.43 0.03 2.76
C ILE A 1044 2.65 -1.05 3.54
N PRO A 1045 2.42 -0.96 4.87
CA PRO A 1045 1.69 -2.00 5.60
C PRO A 1045 0.21 -2.10 5.18
N LEU A 1046 -0.28 -3.33 5.02
CA LEU A 1046 -1.70 -3.71 4.98
C LEU A 1046 -1.82 -5.20 5.34
N ALA A 1047 -2.94 -5.60 5.94
CA ALA A 1047 -3.29 -6.99 6.17
C ALA A 1047 -4.78 -7.27 5.93
N VAL A 1048 -5.10 -8.56 5.80
CA VAL A 1048 -6.46 -9.07 5.63
C VAL A 1048 -6.67 -10.40 6.34
N THR A 1049 -7.91 -10.68 6.71
CA THR A 1049 -8.38 -11.99 7.17
C THR A 1049 -9.53 -12.44 6.28
N LEU A 1050 -9.32 -13.53 5.56
CA LEU A 1050 -10.33 -14.20 4.74
C LEU A 1050 -11.12 -15.19 5.58
N ALA A 1051 -12.41 -15.38 5.26
CA ALA A 1051 -13.28 -16.32 5.96
C ALA A 1051 -14.25 -17.05 5.04
N THR A 1052 -14.58 -18.30 5.39
CA THR A 1052 -15.66 -19.07 4.78
C THR A 1052 -17.04 -18.45 5.04
N ALA A 1053 -18.02 -18.82 4.21
CA ALA A 1053 -19.41 -18.41 4.41
C ALA A 1053 -19.99 -18.89 5.76
N PRO A 1054 -19.77 -20.13 6.26
CA PRO A 1054 -20.27 -20.54 7.57
C PRO A 1054 -19.63 -19.79 8.74
N VAL A 1055 -18.34 -19.41 8.66
CA VAL A 1055 -17.72 -18.54 9.68
C VAL A 1055 -18.36 -17.15 9.66
N PHE A 1056 -18.59 -16.57 8.48
CA PHE A 1056 -19.36 -15.33 8.37
C PHE A 1056 -20.80 -15.50 8.86
N ALA A 1057 -21.44 -16.65 8.66
CA ALA A 1057 -22.79 -16.94 9.09
C ALA A 1057 -22.91 -17.07 10.63
N ALA A 1058 -21.89 -17.58 11.33
CA ALA A 1058 -21.83 -17.48 12.80
C ALA A 1058 -21.78 -16.02 13.30
N PHE A 1059 -21.42 -15.08 12.42
CA PHE A 1059 -21.54 -13.64 12.63
C PHE A 1059 -22.78 -13.00 12.00
N GLN A 1060 -23.48 -13.69 11.10
CA GLN A 1060 -24.77 -13.23 10.59
C GLN A 1060 -25.83 -13.44 11.65
N ASN A 1061 -26.17 -12.35 12.30
CA ASN A 1061 -27.39 -12.23 13.04
C ASN A 1061 -27.89 -10.81 12.89
N ASP A 1062 -29.21 -10.68 12.78
CA ASP A 1062 -30.09 -9.70 13.41
C ASP A 1062 -29.40 -8.91 14.52
N SER A 1063 -28.83 -9.66 15.46
CA SER A 1063 -27.79 -9.21 16.36
C SER A 1063 -26.53 -8.81 15.62
N LYS A 1064 -26.62 -7.60 15.09
CA LYS A 1064 -25.78 -6.46 15.44
C LYS A 1064 -24.88 -6.61 16.67
N LEU A 1065 -25.15 -7.42 17.69
CA LEU A 1065 -24.27 -7.66 18.83
C LEU A 1065 -23.28 -8.86 18.68
N LEU A 1066 -23.39 -9.72 17.65
CA LEU A 1066 -22.66 -10.99 17.43
C LEU A 1066 -21.63 -11.11 16.24
N ALA A 1067 -20.69 -10.19 15.89
CA ALA A 1067 -19.70 -10.27 14.74
C ALA A 1067 -18.22 -10.25 15.15
N LEU A 1068 -17.41 -10.48 14.12
CA LEU A 1068 -16.17 -9.79 13.82
C LEU A 1068 -16.17 -8.24 13.87
N LEU A 1069 -16.44 -7.64 15.03
CA LEU A 1069 -16.21 -6.21 15.30
C LEU A 1069 -14.73 -5.92 15.65
N HIS A 1070 -13.80 -6.54 14.94
CA HIS A 1070 -12.44 -5.99 14.91
C HIS A 1070 -12.49 -4.76 14.00
N GLY A 1071 -11.55 -3.81 14.11
CA GLY A 1071 -11.41 -2.70 13.17
C GLY A 1071 -10.21 -1.83 13.47
N HIS A 1072 -9.63 -1.24 12.42
CA HIS A 1072 -8.51 -0.31 12.50
C HIS A 1072 -8.84 0.95 11.70
N SER A 1073 -8.14 2.03 11.99
CA SER A 1073 -8.39 3.32 11.34
C SER A 1073 -7.97 3.29 9.88
N TYR A 1074 -6.78 2.75 9.62
CA TYR A 1074 -6.27 2.53 8.26
C TYR A 1074 -6.71 1.17 7.67
N SER A 1075 -7.75 0.52 8.20
CA SER A 1075 -8.37 -0.66 7.57
C SER A 1075 -8.59 -0.39 6.07
N ALA A 1076 -7.97 -1.21 5.22
CA ALA A 1076 -7.99 -1.10 3.76
C ALA A 1076 -7.62 0.27 3.15
N HIS A 1077 -6.80 1.09 3.81
CA HIS A 1077 -6.42 2.42 3.33
C HIS A 1077 -6.05 2.46 1.84
N ALA A 1078 -6.51 3.49 1.12
CA ALA A 1078 -6.53 3.51 -0.34
C ALA A 1078 -5.15 3.31 -0.98
N THR A 1079 -4.10 3.93 -0.43
CA THR A 1079 -2.71 3.75 -0.88
C THR A 1079 -2.21 2.32 -0.71
N GLY A 1080 -2.48 1.68 0.44
CA GLY A 1080 -2.10 0.28 0.69
C GLY A 1080 -2.90 -0.72 -0.14
N CYS A 1081 -4.19 -0.46 -0.33
CA CYS A 1081 -5.01 -1.26 -1.24
C CYS A 1081 -4.59 -1.05 -2.70
N ALA A 1082 -4.18 0.15 -3.13
CA ALA A 1082 -3.70 0.39 -4.48
C ALA A 1082 -2.36 -0.32 -4.72
N ALA A 1083 -1.47 -0.26 -3.71
CA ALA A 1083 -0.25 -1.05 -3.70
C ALA A 1083 -0.54 -2.56 -3.78
N ALA A 1084 -1.56 -3.04 -3.06
CA ALA A 1084 -1.95 -4.45 -3.06
C ALA A 1084 -2.61 -4.91 -4.36
N VAL A 1085 -3.40 -4.05 -5.00
CA VAL A 1085 -3.96 -4.28 -6.34
C VAL A 1085 -2.85 -4.38 -7.37
N ALA A 1086 -1.92 -3.41 -7.37
CA ALA A 1086 -0.79 -3.42 -8.30
C ALA A 1086 0.08 -4.67 -8.08
N ALA A 1087 0.45 -4.97 -6.83
CA ALA A 1087 1.20 -6.17 -6.47
C ALA A 1087 0.48 -7.45 -6.89
N MET A 1088 -0.79 -7.66 -6.51
CA MET A 1088 -1.52 -8.89 -6.86
C MET A 1088 -1.78 -9.04 -8.37
N ARG A 1089 -1.98 -7.94 -9.11
CA ARG A 1089 -2.05 -7.98 -10.59
C ARG A 1089 -0.71 -8.42 -11.17
N ILE A 1090 0.39 -7.73 -10.83
CA ILE A 1090 1.76 -8.10 -11.20
C ILE A 1090 2.02 -9.58 -10.87
N TYR A 1091 1.65 -10.03 -9.68
CA TYR A 1091 1.86 -11.39 -9.19
C TYR A 1091 1.06 -12.46 -9.93
N SER A 1092 -0.06 -12.15 -10.59
CA SER A 1092 -0.98 -13.14 -11.17
C SER A 1092 -1.08 -13.07 -12.71
N ASP A 1093 -0.46 -12.06 -13.31
CA ASP A 1093 -0.37 -11.82 -14.74
C ASP A 1093 0.91 -12.45 -15.33
N PRO A 1094 0.81 -13.39 -16.30
CA PRO A 1094 1.98 -14.02 -16.91
C PRO A 1094 2.80 -13.11 -17.84
N GLU A 1095 2.28 -11.96 -18.26
CA GLU A 1095 3.02 -10.96 -19.06
C GLU A 1095 3.94 -10.11 -18.17
N GLN A 1096 3.45 -9.73 -16.99
CA GLN A 1096 4.20 -8.89 -16.03
C GLN A 1096 5.07 -9.71 -15.07
N ASN A 1097 4.57 -10.87 -14.65
CA ASN A 1097 5.36 -11.89 -13.97
C ASN A 1097 5.60 -13.03 -14.98
N PRO A 1098 6.71 -13.02 -15.75
CA PRO A 1098 7.07 -14.06 -16.72
C PRO A 1098 7.40 -15.41 -16.05
N ASN A 1099 7.01 -15.56 -14.79
CA ASN A 1099 7.20 -16.75 -14.03
C ASN A 1099 5.94 -17.13 -13.13
N LEU A 1100 4.90 -17.80 -13.72
CA LEU A 1100 3.66 -18.46 -13.11
C LEU A 1100 3.30 -19.95 -13.63
N CYS A 1101 2.05 -20.42 -14.02
CA CYS A 1101 1.71 -21.79 -14.69
C CYS A 1101 0.73 -22.20 -16.02
N HIS A 1102 0.59 -22.10 -17.44
CA HIS A 1102 1.00 -21.82 -18.97
C HIS A 1102 1.22 -22.93 -20.06
N PRO A 1103 0.41 -22.88 -21.14
CA PRO A 1103 0.80 -23.21 -22.51
C PRO A 1103 2.15 -22.70 -23.05
N ALA A 1104 2.45 -21.39 -23.02
CA ALA A 1104 3.61 -20.84 -23.75
C ALA A 1104 4.99 -21.20 -23.18
N TYR A 1105 5.04 -21.90 -22.04
CA TYR A 1105 6.30 -22.30 -21.41
C TYR A 1105 6.29 -23.77 -20.90
N ARG A 1106 5.48 -24.63 -21.55
CA ARG A 1106 5.23 -26.04 -21.16
C ARG A 1106 6.48 -26.85 -20.84
N ASP A 1107 7.57 -26.70 -21.58
CA ASP A 1107 8.81 -27.49 -21.45
C ASP A 1107 9.49 -27.37 -20.08
N ARG A 1108 9.05 -26.42 -19.27
CA ARG A 1108 9.57 -26.15 -17.91
C ARG A 1108 8.61 -26.65 -16.82
N CYS A 1109 7.47 -27.23 -17.17
CA CYS A 1109 6.52 -27.87 -16.25
C CYS A 1109 6.95 -29.29 -15.88
N HIS A 1110 6.96 -29.62 -14.59
CA HIS A 1110 7.24 -30.98 -14.09
C HIS A 1110 5.99 -31.83 -13.77
N GLN A 1111 4.77 -31.35 -14.03
CA GLN A 1111 3.54 -32.09 -13.66
C GLN A 1111 2.63 -32.53 -14.83
N SER A 1112 2.75 -31.98 -16.05
CA SER A 1112 2.24 -32.62 -17.29
C SER A 1112 2.66 -31.82 -18.55
N PRO A 1113 2.97 -32.48 -19.69
CA PRO A 1113 3.04 -31.82 -20.99
C PRO A 1113 1.71 -31.19 -21.48
N ALA A 1114 0.56 -31.59 -20.91
CA ALA A 1114 -0.77 -31.30 -21.43
C ALA A 1114 -1.46 -30.01 -20.91
N CYS A 1115 -0.77 -29.11 -20.19
CA CYS A 1115 -1.39 -27.94 -19.56
C CYS A 1115 -1.96 -26.90 -20.56
N SER A 1116 -3.12 -26.31 -20.26
CA SER A 1116 -3.89 -25.40 -21.15
C SER A 1116 -4.08 -23.92 -20.70
N GLN A 1117 -3.65 -23.47 -19.50
CA GLN A 1117 -3.81 -22.10 -18.90
C GLN A 1117 -2.69 -21.80 -17.84
N PRO A 1118 -2.30 -20.57 -17.35
CA PRO A 1118 -2.36 -20.50 -15.39
C PRO A 1118 -3.17 -21.57 -14.63
N CYS A 1119 -2.50 -22.63 -14.16
CA CYS A 1119 -2.77 -23.29 -12.87
C CYS A 1119 -2.19 -22.51 -11.67
N GLY A 1120 -1.76 -21.26 -11.89
CA GLY A 1120 -1.51 -20.24 -10.87
C GLY A 1120 -0.10 -20.19 -10.28
N ARG A 1121 0.49 -21.34 -9.93
CA ARG A 1121 1.70 -21.45 -9.07
C ARG A 1121 2.96 -20.77 -9.61
N LEU A 1122 4.01 -20.77 -8.79
CA LEU A 1122 5.40 -20.63 -9.25
C LEU A 1122 6.02 -22.03 -9.41
N LEU A 1123 6.69 -22.35 -10.53
CA LEU A 1123 7.82 -23.32 -10.53
C LEU A 1123 8.82 -22.87 -9.47
N GLU A 1124 9.57 -23.85 -9.00
CA GLU A 1124 10.90 -23.73 -8.40
C GLU A 1124 11.67 -22.51 -8.90
N LEU A 1125 11.79 -21.52 -8.01
CA LEU A 1125 12.72 -20.42 -8.19
C LEU A 1125 14.15 -20.87 -7.93
N TRP A 1126 14.36 -21.99 -7.22
CA TRP A 1126 15.64 -22.53 -6.76
C TRP A 1126 16.13 -23.70 -7.63
N ASP A 1127 17.45 -23.81 -7.87
CA ASP A 1127 17.98 -24.95 -8.62
C ASP A 1127 18.02 -26.19 -7.73
N LEU A 1128 17.22 -27.20 -8.08
CA LEU A 1128 17.10 -28.42 -7.27
C LEU A 1128 18.42 -29.18 -7.13
N LYS A 1129 19.30 -29.18 -8.15
CA LYS A 1129 20.60 -29.87 -8.08
C LYS A 1129 21.55 -29.14 -7.13
N VAL A 1130 21.53 -27.81 -7.16
CA VAL A 1130 22.36 -26.98 -6.26
C VAL A 1130 21.83 -27.03 -4.82
N VAL A 1131 20.51 -27.02 -4.60
CA VAL A 1131 19.90 -27.27 -3.28
C VAL A 1131 20.26 -28.66 -2.75
N GLN A 1132 20.23 -29.70 -3.60
CA GLN A 1132 20.67 -31.06 -3.22
C GLN A 1132 22.18 -31.18 -2.95
N LYS A 1133 23.02 -30.32 -3.54
CA LYS A 1133 24.45 -30.22 -3.20
C LYS A 1133 24.61 -29.60 -1.79
N LEU A 1134 23.85 -28.54 -1.51
CA LEU A 1134 23.85 -27.84 -0.23
C LEU A 1134 23.35 -28.72 0.93
N SER A 1135 22.25 -29.45 0.73
CA SER A 1135 21.68 -30.35 1.76
C SER A 1135 22.56 -31.58 2.07
N LYS A 1136 23.64 -31.80 1.31
CA LYS A 1136 24.64 -32.84 1.53
C LYS A 1136 25.90 -32.35 2.25
N GLN A 1137 25.99 -31.07 2.60
CA GLN A 1137 27.10 -30.51 3.40
C GLN A 1137 26.90 -30.85 4.88
N VAL A 1138 26.86 -32.14 5.21
CA VAL A 1138 26.34 -32.65 6.48
C VAL A 1138 27.13 -32.23 7.71
N ASP A 1139 28.36 -31.74 7.57
CA ASP A 1139 29.17 -31.26 8.70
C ASP A 1139 28.73 -29.87 9.18
N VAL A 1140 28.32 -29.00 8.24
CA VAL A 1140 27.90 -27.61 8.50
C VAL A 1140 26.37 -27.48 8.55
N VAL A 1141 25.66 -28.25 7.73
CA VAL A 1141 24.21 -28.13 7.51
C VAL A 1141 23.46 -29.26 8.21
N GLN A 1142 22.44 -28.87 8.98
CA GLN A 1142 21.50 -29.79 9.63
C GLN A 1142 20.32 -30.11 8.70
N HIS A 1143 19.78 -29.10 8.03
CA HIS A 1143 18.64 -29.21 7.13
C HIS A 1143 18.59 -28.04 6.14
N VAL A 1144 17.96 -28.22 4.98
CA VAL A 1144 17.70 -27.16 3.99
C VAL A 1144 16.25 -27.22 3.56
N VAL A 1145 15.58 -26.07 3.57
CA VAL A 1145 14.29 -25.88 2.93
C VAL A 1145 14.46 -24.98 1.71
N ALA A 1146 13.95 -25.41 0.56
CA ALA A 1146 13.77 -24.56 -0.62
C ALA A 1146 12.34 -24.74 -1.13
N ILE A 1147 11.56 -23.66 -1.14
CA ILE A 1147 10.13 -23.70 -1.47
C ILE A 1147 9.64 -22.32 -1.91
N GLY A 1148 9.05 -22.24 -3.12
CA GLY A 1148 8.61 -20.95 -3.68
C GLY A 1148 9.75 -19.94 -3.71
N THR A 1149 9.57 -18.80 -3.05
CA THR A 1149 10.57 -17.73 -2.95
C THR A 1149 11.55 -17.87 -1.77
N VAL A 1150 11.43 -18.92 -0.95
CA VAL A 1150 12.19 -19.09 0.30
C VAL A 1150 13.27 -20.16 0.15
N LEU A 1151 14.50 -19.80 0.54
CA LEU A 1151 15.59 -20.71 0.86
C LEU A 1151 15.95 -20.52 2.34
N ALA A 1152 15.96 -21.59 3.13
CA ALA A 1152 16.35 -21.56 4.54
C ALA A 1152 17.31 -22.71 4.86
N ILE A 1153 18.35 -22.42 5.62
CA ILE A 1153 19.49 -23.30 5.86
C ILE A 1153 19.71 -23.34 7.37
N THR A 1154 19.41 -24.49 7.98
CA THR A 1154 19.63 -24.72 9.41
C THR A 1154 21.08 -25.16 9.60
N LEU A 1155 21.91 -24.31 10.18
CA LEU A 1155 23.30 -24.66 10.52
C LEU A 1155 23.34 -25.61 11.72
N ARG A 1156 24.35 -26.48 11.79
CA ARG A 1156 24.57 -27.30 12.99
C ARG A 1156 25.09 -26.46 14.16
N THR A 1157 24.77 -26.92 15.36
CA THR A 1157 25.23 -26.36 16.63
C THR A 1157 25.62 -27.51 17.56
N GLU A 1158 26.47 -27.23 18.55
CA GLU A 1158 26.71 -28.16 19.64
C GLU A 1158 25.42 -28.42 20.46
N PRO A 1159 25.31 -29.56 21.15
CA PRO A 1159 24.17 -29.86 22.01
C PRO A 1159 23.97 -28.78 23.08
N GLY A 1160 22.73 -28.32 23.26
CA GLY A 1160 22.36 -27.34 24.28
C GLY A 1160 22.36 -25.86 23.84
N GLN A 1161 22.90 -25.50 22.67
CA GLN A 1161 22.85 -24.11 22.17
C GLN A 1161 21.64 -23.79 21.25
N GLN A 1162 20.75 -24.75 21.03
CA GLN A 1162 19.60 -24.61 20.13
C GLN A 1162 18.61 -23.53 20.61
N GLY A 1163 18.12 -22.69 19.70
CA GLY A 1163 17.11 -21.66 19.98
C GLY A 1163 17.64 -20.30 20.47
N SER A 1164 18.95 -20.14 20.67
CA SER A 1164 19.54 -18.83 21.01
C SER A 1164 19.58 -17.89 19.80
N TYR A 1165 19.00 -16.68 19.92
CA TYR A 1165 19.13 -15.59 18.92
C TYR A 1165 20.58 -15.06 18.73
N GLY A 1166 21.56 -15.61 19.45
CA GLY A 1166 22.93 -15.09 19.53
C GLY A 1166 24.03 -15.90 18.83
N LEU A 1167 23.72 -17.04 18.20
CA LEU A 1167 24.72 -17.99 17.67
C LEU A 1167 25.72 -17.36 16.67
N GLU A 1168 27.02 -17.54 16.93
CA GLU A 1168 28.10 -16.95 16.12
C GLU A 1168 28.14 -17.49 14.69
N SER A 1169 27.86 -18.78 14.45
CA SER A 1169 27.92 -19.36 13.10
C SER A 1169 26.97 -18.67 12.11
N ALA A 1170 25.71 -18.46 12.50
CA ALA A 1170 24.73 -17.75 11.66
C ALA A 1170 25.07 -16.25 11.49
N LYS A 1171 25.71 -15.63 12.50
CA LYS A 1171 26.25 -14.26 12.38
C LYS A 1171 27.45 -14.20 11.42
N ILE A 1172 28.36 -15.16 11.46
CA ILE A 1172 29.52 -15.23 10.55
C ILE A 1172 29.04 -15.39 9.10
N VAL A 1173 28.14 -16.34 8.83
CA VAL A 1173 27.56 -16.53 7.50
C VAL A 1173 26.82 -15.27 7.02
N THR A 1174 26.01 -14.62 7.86
CA THR A 1174 25.32 -13.38 7.45
C THR A 1174 26.26 -12.18 7.28
N ARG A 1175 27.38 -12.09 8.04
CA ARG A 1175 28.47 -11.13 7.78
C ARG A 1175 29.14 -11.40 6.42
N GLN A 1176 29.46 -12.65 6.08
CA GLN A 1176 30.07 -13.05 4.81
C GLN A 1176 29.12 -12.81 3.61
N LEU A 1177 27.83 -13.12 3.76
CA LEU A 1177 26.80 -12.75 2.78
C LEU A 1177 26.77 -11.22 2.57
N LYS A 1178 26.79 -10.41 3.64
CA LYS A 1178 26.86 -8.93 3.57
C LYS A 1178 28.13 -8.42 2.89
N GLN A 1179 29.24 -9.17 2.95
CA GLN A 1179 30.47 -8.88 2.18
C GLN A 1179 30.29 -9.14 0.68
N ARG A 1180 29.57 -10.21 0.28
CA ARG A 1180 29.16 -10.46 -1.11
C ARG A 1180 28.00 -9.61 -1.62
N GLY A 1181 27.53 -8.65 -0.82
CA GLY A 1181 26.39 -7.80 -1.18
C GLY A 1181 25.02 -8.48 -1.02
N ILE A 1182 24.89 -9.46 -0.12
CA ILE A 1182 23.65 -10.16 0.20
C ILE A 1182 23.24 -9.83 1.64
N TYR A 1183 22.23 -8.97 1.82
CA TYR A 1183 21.75 -8.54 3.13
C TYR A 1183 20.75 -9.56 3.70
N ALA A 1184 21.27 -10.58 4.39
CA ALA A 1184 20.50 -11.57 5.13
C ALA A 1184 20.49 -11.26 6.65
N ARG A 1185 19.48 -11.78 7.37
CA ARG A 1185 19.40 -11.74 8.84
C ARG A 1185 19.35 -13.18 9.39
N PRO A 1186 20.00 -13.49 10.53
CA PRO A 1186 19.89 -14.80 11.15
C PRO A 1186 18.56 -14.96 11.90
N LEU A 1187 18.18 -16.21 12.15
CA LEU A 1187 17.05 -16.61 12.99
C LEU A 1187 17.49 -17.83 13.81
N GLY A 1188 18.14 -17.58 14.95
CA GLY A 1188 18.88 -18.63 15.67
C GLY A 1188 20.05 -19.17 14.83
N ASN A 1189 20.13 -20.50 14.67
CA ASN A 1189 21.05 -21.17 13.73
C ASN A 1189 20.58 -21.15 12.27
N VAL A 1190 19.42 -20.56 11.97
CA VAL A 1190 18.85 -20.57 10.61
C VAL A 1190 19.30 -19.32 9.86
N VAL A 1191 19.94 -19.54 8.71
CA VAL A 1191 20.21 -18.50 7.71
C VAL A 1191 19.18 -18.64 6.61
N TYR A 1192 18.39 -17.59 6.37
CA TYR A 1192 17.37 -17.58 5.33
C TYR A 1192 17.65 -16.50 4.29
N VAL A 1193 17.27 -16.82 3.06
CA VAL A 1193 17.45 -16.00 1.86
C VAL A 1193 16.16 -16.07 1.06
N MET A 1194 15.61 -14.90 0.79
CA MET A 1194 14.27 -14.73 0.28
C MET A 1194 14.30 -13.85 -0.96
N CYS A 1195 13.58 -14.27 -2.00
CA CYS A 1195 13.40 -13.50 -3.21
C CYS A 1195 11.96 -13.01 -3.35
N THR A 1196 11.69 -12.24 -4.40
CA THR A 1196 10.33 -11.78 -4.70
C THR A 1196 9.63 -12.78 -5.62
N PRO A 1197 8.28 -12.83 -5.65
CA PRO A 1197 7.54 -13.61 -6.64
C PRO A 1197 7.92 -13.32 -8.10
N THR A 1198 8.38 -12.09 -8.41
CA THR A 1198 8.79 -11.67 -9.76
C THR A 1198 10.27 -11.90 -10.07
N THR A 1199 11.15 -11.99 -9.06
CA THR A 1199 12.62 -12.06 -9.22
C THR A 1199 13.01 -13.07 -10.29
N SER A 1200 13.71 -12.61 -11.33
CA SER A 1200 14.05 -13.50 -12.42
C SER A 1200 14.95 -14.62 -11.91
N ARG A 1201 14.59 -15.86 -12.22
CA ARG A 1201 15.37 -17.03 -11.77
C ARG A 1201 16.84 -17.00 -12.22
N LYS A 1202 17.23 -16.24 -13.26
CA LYS A 1202 18.64 -15.94 -13.54
C LYS A 1202 19.32 -15.27 -12.32
N GLN A 1203 18.82 -14.13 -11.85
CA GLN A 1203 19.35 -13.46 -10.65
C GLN A 1203 19.28 -14.37 -9.42
N CYS A 1204 18.17 -15.11 -9.29
CA CYS A 1204 17.97 -16.06 -8.20
C CYS A 1204 19.05 -17.18 -8.20
N ALA A 1205 19.57 -17.56 -9.38
CA ALA A 1205 20.68 -18.49 -9.54
C ALA A 1205 21.96 -17.97 -8.90
N THR A 1206 22.42 -16.79 -9.32
CA THR A 1206 23.53 -16.06 -8.68
C THR A 1206 23.42 -16.08 -7.17
N LEU A 1207 22.23 -15.70 -6.66
CA LEU A 1207 21.96 -15.64 -5.23
C LEU A 1207 22.13 -16.98 -4.50
N LEU A 1208 21.78 -18.12 -5.13
CA LEU A 1208 22.02 -19.44 -4.54
C LEU A 1208 23.48 -19.88 -4.71
N ASP A 1209 24.11 -19.62 -5.86
CA ASP A 1209 25.49 -19.99 -6.13
C ASP A 1209 26.44 -19.29 -5.13
N ASP A 1210 26.18 -18.01 -4.83
CA ASP A 1210 26.87 -17.25 -3.78
C ASP A 1210 26.56 -17.78 -2.38
N VAL A 1211 25.29 -18.06 -2.05
CA VAL A 1211 24.92 -18.61 -0.73
C VAL A 1211 25.56 -19.97 -0.49
N VAL A 1212 25.54 -20.86 -1.48
CA VAL A 1212 26.22 -22.17 -1.41
C VAL A 1212 27.72 -21.99 -1.25
N SER A 1213 28.32 -21.01 -1.94
CA SER A 1213 29.75 -20.69 -1.81
C SER A 1213 30.12 -19.99 -0.49
N VAL A 1214 29.15 -19.49 0.29
CA VAL A 1214 29.37 -18.97 1.66
C VAL A 1214 29.07 -20.02 2.74
N ILE A 1215 28.33 -21.09 2.42
CA ILE A 1215 28.03 -22.19 3.36
C ILE A 1215 29.05 -23.34 3.24
N ILE A 1216 29.73 -23.47 2.09
CA ILE A 1216 30.78 -24.48 1.85
C ILE A 1216 32.19 -23.98 2.27
N ASN A 1217 32.37 -22.66 2.39
CA ASN A 1217 33.67 -22.00 2.65
C ASN A 1217 33.76 -21.44 4.07
#